data_AF-A0A7W5ZRR4-F1
#
_entry.id   AF-A0A7W5ZRR4-F1
#
_cell.length_a   1.000
_cell.length_b   1.000
_cell.length_c   1.000
_cell.angle_alpha   90.00
_cell.angle_beta   90.00
_cell.angle_gamma   90.00
#
_symmetry.space_group_name_H-M   'P 1'
#
loop_
_entity.id
_entity.type
_entity.pdbx_description
1 polymer ?
#
loop_
_entity_poly.entity_id
_entity_poly.type
_entity_poly.pdbx_seq_one_letter_code
_entity_poly.pdbx_strand_id
1 'polypeptide(L)'
;MKSINPNKAKNLETLFPILAVDAETDIIVSKNADLSVAFEMKVPEIFAISDSEYDTLHDILVRAIKILPIGYMIHKQDIFIEDEYNPNFESEYLQSNNYVAWENERHFAERPYLRHRCYLYITRPASSPLKRTSQQSSLLKRHLVPKEIQDPKTWIEFTDIVNQFEATFNDSGKVKLNRLNKDEILGTKRETGIFQKYFSLSFDDEALYDLETRDGLKVAGNTTYTYAITELNDFPNDLQNSARLEQFSTDSSHFPISSGSTLGMMLSCNHVYNQALVICDGDAMVNEMVGEVRRHYSFSAWSKENEVSISAKDTFMGEVKANNRKVVKAHFNVMVFHRDSETADNYRSLAAAAISKLGFKPKLATWDAETLFWACIPGNISEIGKDNLATCFLEEATTIWNVETNYQDGFFNKNGILLTDRFGRPCMVDPFFAPLEKGLISNRNFMVIGPSGSGKSFTMNNIIYYLLSHGVHISMVDVGHSYKRLCHLMGGRYITYETDNPINFNPFYMKDLNPDEETKDALANLLMALWKKDGERSSKSEEVTISSIVHEYYAALRRHRNDGNDLFACFDSFYEFTQTEYPDIFRQNQGRSEKEFDLQNFLYVLRPYYKGGQYDYLLNSRQNIDLMDLPFVIYELDNIKDHPVLFPVTTIMIMNTYVRKLFTVKGVLKMLVIEEAWKALAKDSFSDFLRWCSKTVRKHYGSLGVVTQEVDDLVGNAIVKDAIINNSPIKFLLDQSNYEKRFGEIMQTLALSEKQANIILSINKGKNPNRPPYKELALLLGDYCKVYGVEVSKTAYGTFTTERREVEEIQDLAQNKYNGNLENAVKAWANGERATVFQP
;
A
#
# COMPACT_ATOMS: atom_id res chain seq x y z
N MET A 1 -43.87 -5.10 40.43
CA MET A 1 -43.08 -6.26 40.89
C MET A 1 -43.87 -7.55 40.65
N LYS A 2 -43.51 -8.31 39.61
CA LYS A 2 -43.89 -9.73 39.48
C LYS A 2 -42.58 -10.51 39.53
N SER A 3 -42.47 -11.47 40.43
CA SER A 3 -41.26 -12.28 40.60
C SER A 3 -40.99 -13.05 39.31
N ILE A 4 -39.92 -12.69 38.60
CA ILE A 4 -39.35 -13.54 37.55
C ILE A 4 -38.74 -14.73 38.28
N ASN A 5 -39.28 -15.91 38.01
CA ASN A 5 -38.84 -17.16 38.60
C ASN A 5 -37.42 -17.47 38.10
N PRO A 6 -36.38 -17.52 38.97
CA PRO A 6 -34.97 -17.54 38.55
C PRO A 6 -34.46 -18.92 38.04
N ASN A 7 -35.32 -19.94 37.94
CA ASN A 7 -34.91 -21.34 37.71
C ASN A 7 -35.47 -22.00 36.44
N LYS A 8 -35.64 -21.27 35.33
CA LYS A 8 -35.90 -21.91 34.02
C LYS A 8 -34.92 -21.42 32.97
N ALA A 9 -33.85 -22.18 32.78
CA ALA A 9 -33.10 -22.14 31.52
C ALA A 9 -34.09 -22.36 30.37
N LYS A 10 -34.08 -21.47 29.37
CA LYS A 10 -34.84 -21.61 28.12
C LYS A 10 -33.83 -21.85 27.01
N ASN A 11 -34.12 -22.79 26.11
CA ASN A 11 -33.26 -23.03 24.95
C ASN A 11 -33.23 -21.80 24.05
N LEU A 12 -32.02 -21.37 23.65
CA LEU A 12 -31.80 -20.20 22.78
C LEU A 12 -32.62 -20.29 21.50
N GLU A 13 -32.76 -21.48 20.91
CA GLU A 13 -33.60 -21.75 19.72
C GLU A 13 -35.04 -21.23 19.87
N THR A 14 -35.62 -21.36 21.07
CA THR A 14 -36.99 -20.87 21.33
C THR A 14 -37.06 -19.35 21.42
N LEU A 15 -35.97 -18.70 21.84
CA LEU A 15 -35.86 -17.26 22.04
C LEU A 15 -35.28 -16.52 20.82
N PHE A 16 -34.52 -17.20 19.96
CA PHE A 16 -33.76 -16.56 18.87
C PHE A 16 -34.65 -15.70 17.97
N PRO A 17 -34.37 -14.41 17.75
CA PRO A 17 -35.28 -13.51 17.03
C PRO A 17 -35.45 -13.82 15.54
N ILE A 18 -34.48 -14.51 14.93
CA ILE A 18 -34.54 -14.90 13.52
C ILE A 18 -35.30 -16.23 13.38
N LEU A 19 -36.21 -16.27 12.41
CA LEU A 19 -37.03 -17.45 12.10
C LEU A 19 -36.31 -18.38 11.14
N ALA A 20 -35.81 -17.85 10.02
CA ALA A 20 -35.14 -18.61 8.98
C ALA A 20 -34.31 -17.70 8.06
N VAL A 21 -33.42 -18.31 7.28
CA VAL A 21 -32.83 -17.73 6.06
C VAL A 21 -33.44 -18.49 4.89
N ASP A 22 -34.12 -17.77 4.01
CA ASP A 22 -34.79 -18.36 2.85
C ASP A 22 -33.76 -18.98 1.89
N ALA A 23 -34.03 -20.19 1.43
CA ALA A 23 -33.06 -20.96 0.65
C ALA A 23 -33.01 -20.58 -0.84
N GLU A 24 -34.02 -19.89 -1.35
CA GLU A 24 -34.10 -19.48 -2.76
C GLU A 24 -33.61 -18.04 -2.96
N THR A 25 -33.82 -17.18 -1.97
CA THR A 25 -33.57 -15.74 -2.06
C THR A 25 -32.46 -15.22 -1.15
N ASP A 26 -31.92 -16.05 -0.26
CA ASP A 26 -30.93 -15.68 0.77
C ASP A 26 -31.42 -14.58 1.75
N ILE A 27 -32.73 -14.32 1.80
CA ILE A 27 -33.34 -13.30 2.67
C ILE A 27 -33.47 -13.83 4.10
N ILE A 28 -33.04 -13.02 5.07
CA ILE A 28 -33.22 -13.28 6.50
C ILE A 28 -34.66 -12.90 6.87
N VAL A 29 -35.38 -13.82 7.53
CA VAL A 29 -36.75 -13.62 8.00
C VAL A 29 -36.77 -13.63 9.52
N SER A 30 -37.19 -12.54 10.14
CA SER A 30 -37.35 -12.47 11.60
C SER A 30 -38.65 -13.14 12.05
N LYS A 31 -38.74 -13.51 13.34
CA LYS A 31 -39.98 -14.02 13.96
C LYS A 31 -41.10 -12.97 13.94
N ASN A 32 -40.75 -11.68 13.90
CA ASN A 32 -41.69 -10.58 13.70
C ASN A 32 -42.11 -10.38 12.24
N ALA A 33 -41.72 -11.29 11.34
CA ALA A 33 -41.98 -11.23 9.91
C ALA A 33 -41.26 -10.10 9.16
N ASP A 34 -40.20 -9.55 9.73
CA ASP A 34 -39.38 -8.56 9.04
C ASP A 34 -38.46 -9.27 8.02
N LEU A 35 -38.26 -8.66 6.85
CA LEU A 35 -37.42 -9.19 5.77
C LEU A 35 -36.11 -8.40 5.71
N SER A 36 -34.97 -9.07 5.67
CA SER A 36 -33.66 -8.42 5.60
C SER A 36 -32.73 -9.06 4.58
N VAL A 37 -32.05 -8.23 3.79
CA VAL A 37 -30.92 -8.64 2.93
C VAL A 37 -29.62 -8.18 3.60
N ALA A 38 -28.61 -9.06 3.60
CA ALA A 38 -27.30 -8.80 4.17
C ALA A 38 -26.23 -8.62 3.09
N PHE A 39 -25.32 -7.69 3.30
CA PHE A 39 -24.19 -7.41 2.43
C PHE A 39 -22.89 -7.36 3.23
N GLU A 40 -21.78 -7.85 2.66
CA GLU A 40 -20.45 -7.39 3.04
C GLU A 40 -20.12 -6.12 2.25
N MET A 41 -19.72 -5.07 2.96
CA MET A 41 -19.40 -3.77 2.38
C MET A 41 -17.88 -3.59 2.34
N LYS A 42 -17.32 -3.42 1.14
CA LYS A 42 -15.92 -3.03 0.94
C LYS A 42 -15.83 -1.51 0.82
N VAL A 43 -15.18 -0.92 1.81
CA VAL A 43 -14.91 0.51 1.92
C VAL A 43 -13.44 0.81 1.60
N PRO A 44 -13.09 2.05 1.21
CA PRO A 44 -11.71 2.45 0.94
C PRO A 44 -10.83 2.36 2.19
N GLU A 45 -9.52 2.23 1.97
CA GLU A 45 -8.55 2.20 3.06
C GLU A 45 -8.31 3.58 3.67
N ILE A 46 -8.06 3.59 4.97
CA ILE A 46 -7.74 4.79 5.74
C ILE A 46 -6.44 5.46 5.26
N PHE A 47 -6.37 6.79 5.39
CA PHE A 47 -5.21 7.62 5.01
C PHE A 47 -4.96 7.75 3.50
N ALA A 48 -5.92 7.36 2.66
CA ALA A 48 -5.78 7.37 1.19
C ALA A 48 -6.83 8.24 0.46
N ILE A 49 -7.63 9.03 1.18
CA ILE A 49 -8.84 9.72 0.69
C ILE A 49 -8.72 11.23 0.96
N SER A 50 -9.15 12.09 0.03
CA SER A 50 -9.25 13.55 0.23
C SER A 50 -10.63 14.00 0.73
N ASP A 51 -10.74 15.24 1.23
CA ASP A 51 -12.02 15.84 1.66
C ASP A 51 -13.13 15.71 0.61
N SER A 52 -12.82 16.11 -0.63
CA SER A 52 -13.76 16.00 -1.76
C SER A 52 -14.21 14.56 -2.07
N GLU A 53 -13.37 13.57 -1.78
CA GLU A 53 -13.73 12.16 -1.95
C GLU A 53 -14.60 11.68 -0.78
N TYR A 54 -14.40 12.16 0.45
CA TYR A 54 -15.34 11.91 1.55
C TYR A 54 -16.70 12.52 1.27
N ASP A 55 -16.76 13.74 0.75
CA ASP A 55 -18.03 14.37 0.34
C ASP A 55 -18.72 13.55 -0.75
N THR A 56 -17.96 13.10 -1.75
CA THR A 56 -18.50 12.23 -2.81
C THR A 56 -19.03 10.91 -2.25
N LEU A 57 -18.29 10.27 -1.33
CA LEU A 57 -18.71 9.04 -0.66
C LEU A 57 -20.02 9.26 0.11
N HIS A 58 -20.10 10.37 0.85
CA HIS A 58 -21.28 10.73 1.62
C HIS A 58 -22.49 10.99 0.72
N ASP A 59 -22.30 11.71 -0.39
CA ASP A 59 -23.36 11.95 -1.38
C ASP A 59 -23.90 10.63 -1.97
N ILE A 60 -23.03 9.65 -2.21
CA ILE A 60 -23.43 8.31 -2.66
C ILE A 60 -24.26 7.60 -1.59
N LEU A 61 -23.80 7.62 -0.32
CA LEU A 61 -24.54 7.05 0.81
C LEU A 61 -25.95 7.66 0.91
N VAL A 62 -26.03 8.98 0.92
CA VAL A 62 -27.29 9.73 1.04
C VAL A 62 -28.21 9.43 -0.14
N ARG A 63 -27.70 9.40 -1.36
CA ARG A 63 -28.48 9.09 -2.57
C ARG A 63 -29.06 7.68 -2.53
N ALA A 64 -28.25 6.69 -2.16
CA ALA A 64 -28.71 5.31 -2.06
C ALA A 64 -29.77 5.15 -0.95
N ILE A 65 -29.55 5.75 0.22
CA ILE A 65 -30.52 5.70 1.34
C ILE A 65 -31.84 6.42 0.95
N LYS A 66 -31.78 7.45 0.10
CA LYS A 66 -32.98 8.15 -0.39
C LYS A 66 -33.92 7.24 -1.21
N ILE A 67 -33.42 6.18 -1.86
CA ILE A 67 -34.20 5.18 -2.62
C ILE A 67 -35.13 4.36 -1.70
N LEU A 68 -34.71 4.13 -0.45
CA LEU A 68 -35.46 3.30 0.48
C LEU A 68 -36.82 3.94 0.83
N PRO A 69 -37.93 3.17 0.76
CA PRO A 69 -39.26 3.66 1.12
C PRO A 69 -39.41 4.00 2.61
N ILE A 70 -40.46 4.75 2.92
CA ILE A 70 -40.84 5.07 4.31
C ILE A 70 -41.05 3.78 5.11
N GLY A 71 -40.50 3.74 6.32
CA GLY A 71 -40.57 2.60 7.24
C GLY A 71 -39.44 1.59 7.09
N TYR A 72 -38.67 1.62 6.01
CA TYR A 72 -37.49 0.77 5.86
C TYR A 72 -36.39 1.18 6.83
N MET A 73 -35.55 0.20 7.18
CA MET A 73 -34.40 0.40 8.06
C MET A 73 -33.12 -0.02 7.35
N ILE A 74 -32.05 0.70 7.64
CA ILE A 74 -30.69 0.36 7.25
C ILE A 74 -29.86 0.21 8.52
N HIS A 75 -29.04 -0.84 8.58
CA HIS A 75 -28.16 -1.12 9.71
C HIS A 75 -26.78 -1.48 9.17
N LYS A 76 -25.81 -0.61 9.45
CA LYS A 76 -24.40 -0.84 9.18
C LYS A 76 -23.71 -1.27 10.46
N GLN A 77 -22.90 -2.31 10.38
CA GLN A 77 -22.20 -2.91 11.50
C GLN A 77 -20.73 -3.09 11.14
N ASP A 78 -19.87 -2.31 11.77
CA ASP A 78 -18.43 -2.44 11.67
C ASP A 78 -17.93 -3.25 12.87
N ILE A 79 -17.24 -4.35 12.61
CA ILE A 79 -16.68 -5.22 13.64
C ILE A 79 -15.17 -5.07 13.58
N PHE A 80 -14.57 -4.67 14.71
CA PHE A 80 -13.15 -4.49 14.89
C PHE A 80 -12.65 -5.46 15.96
N ILE A 81 -11.73 -6.34 15.58
CA ILE A 81 -11.18 -7.38 16.45
C ILE A 81 -9.65 -7.32 16.34
N GLU A 82 -8.98 -7.19 17.47
CA GLU A 82 -7.54 -7.31 17.64
C GLU A 82 -7.11 -8.72 17.28
N ASP A 83 -6.06 -8.80 16.50
CA ASP A 83 -5.44 -10.04 16.05
C ASP A 83 -3.92 -9.84 16.03
N GLU A 84 -3.18 -10.92 15.91
CA GLU A 84 -1.73 -10.93 15.93
C GLU A 84 -1.17 -11.36 14.58
N TYR A 85 -0.09 -10.70 14.15
CA TYR A 85 0.60 -11.11 12.95
C TYR A 85 1.34 -12.44 13.17
N ASN A 86 0.89 -13.46 12.44
CA ASN A 86 1.41 -14.82 12.53
C ASN A 86 2.15 -15.20 11.24
N PRO A 87 3.49 -15.05 11.19
CA PRO A 87 4.27 -15.39 10.00
C PRO A 87 4.27 -16.89 9.73
N ASN A 88 4.20 -17.27 8.45
CA ASN A 88 4.32 -18.66 8.02
C ASN A 88 5.80 -19.05 7.79
N PHE A 89 6.47 -19.49 8.86
CA PHE A 89 7.86 -19.96 8.82
C PHE A 89 8.11 -21.20 7.95
N GLU A 90 7.06 -21.94 7.57
CA GLU A 90 7.15 -23.10 6.67
C GLU A 90 7.01 -22.72 5.19
N SER A 91 6.80 -21.43 4.88
CA SER A 91 6.67 -20.98 3.50
C SER A 91 7.91 -21.25 2.66
N GLU A 92 7.70 -21.63 1.40
CA GLU A 92 8.78 -21.82 0.41
C GLU A 92 9.64 -20.56 0.30
N TYR A 93 9.02 -19.37 0.35
CA TYR A 93 9.69 -18.08 0.35
C TYR A 93 10.74 -17.96 1.45
N LEU A 94 10.43 -18.32 2.71
CA LEU A 94 11.40 -18.22 3.81
C LEU A 94 12.47 -19.31 3.75
N GLN A 95 12.12 -20.49 3.23
CA GLN A 95 13.07 -21.59 3.05
C GLN A 95 14.09 -21.30 1.93
N SER A 96 13.69 -20.56 0.89
CA SER A 96 14.55 -20.21 -0.24
C SER A 96 15.37 -18.93 -0.03
N ASN A 97 15.05 -18.12 0.98
CA ASN A 97 15.70 -16.84 1.24
C ASN A 97 16.73 -16.90 2.36
N ASN A 98 17.56 -15.86 2.45
CA ASN A 98 18.59 -15.77 3.48
C ASN A 98 18.01 -15.36 4.85
N TYR A 99 18.90 -15.27 5.86
CA TYR A 99 18.51 -14.96 7.24
C TYR A 99 17.74 -13.64 7.42
N VAL A 100 17.85 -12.67 6.51
CA VAL A 100 17.24 -11.34 6.65
C VAL A 100 15.71 -11.45 6.62
N ALA A 101 15.14 -12.25 5.71
CA ALA A 101 13.70 -12.47 5.62
C ALA A 101 13.19 -13.13 6.90
N TRP A 102 13.90 -14.16 7.38
CA TRP A 102 13.54 -14.88 8.59
C TRP A 102 13.54 -13.99 9.84
N GLU A 103 14.59 -13.17 10.02
CA GLU A 103 14.69 -12.24 11.14
C GLU A 103 13.65 -11.11 11.06
N ASN A 104 13.28 -10.66 9.86
CA ASN A 104 12.19 -9.70 9.68
C ASN A 104 10.84 -10.28 10.07
N GLU A 105 10.49 -11.48 9.60
CA GLU A 105 9.25 -12.14 10.01
C GLU A 105 9.19 -12.37 11.52
N ARG A 106 10.30 -12.80 12.13
CA ARG A 106 10.42 -12.94 13.58
C ARG A 106 10.26 -11.61 14.33
N HIS A 107 10.74 -10.49 13.77
CA HIS A 107 10.59 -9.16 14.36
C HIS A 107 9.13 -8.67 14.38
N PHE A 108 8.30 -9.14 13.45
CA PHE A 108 6.88 -8.80 13.39
C PHE A 108 5.96 -9.86 14.00
N ALA A 109 6.46 -11.04 14.34
CA ALA A 109 5.68 -12.08 14.99
C ALA A 109 4.95 -11.52 16.23
N GLU A 110 3.68 -11.91 16.40
CA GLU A 110 2.82 -11.49 17.52
C GLU A 110 2.51 -9.98 17.53
N ARG A 111 2.79 -9.25 16.44
CA ARG A 111 2.45 -7.82 16.34
C ARG A 111 0.93 -7.65 16.35
N PRO A 112 0.34 -6.95 17.32
CA PRO A 112 -1.10 -6.74 17.34
C PRO A 112 -1.53 -5.77 16.24
N TYR A 113 -2.68 -6.05 15.63
CA TYR A 113 -3.35 -5.17 14.68
C TYR A 113 -4.87 -5.35 14.73
N LEU A 114 -5.61 -4.37 14.23
CA LEU A 114 -7.07 -4.43 14.22
C LEU A 114 -7.56 -4.97 12.88
N ARG A 115 -8.24 -6.13 12.89
CA ARG A 115 -9.03 -6.63 11.77
C ARG A 115 -10.37 -5.92 11.73
N HIS A 116 -10.81 -5.57 10.54
CA HIS A 116 -12.08 -4.90 10.33
C HIS A 116 -12.92 -5.62 9.27
N ARG A 117 -14.20 -5.84 9.57
CA ARG A 117 -15.23 -6.21 8.59
C ARG A 117 -16.45 -5.33 8.75
N CYS A 118 -17.00 -4.87 7.63
CA CYS A 118 -18.19 -4.04 7.58
C CYS A 118 -19.33 -4.81 6.92
N TYR A 119 -20.47 -4.90 7.62
CA TYR A 119 -21.70 -5.50 7.12
C TYR A 119 -22.81 -4.45 7.01
N LEU A 120 -23.69 -4.61 6.04
CA LEU A 120 -24.84 -3.74 5.82
C LEU A 120 -26.11 -4.57 5.66
N TYR A 121 -27.16 -4.19 6.38
CA TYR A 121 -28.46 -4.85 6.35
C TYR A 121 -29.54 -3.86 5.94
N ILE A 122 -30.35 -4.23 4.94
CA ILE A 122 -31.55 -3.48 4.56
C ILE A 122 -32.74 -4.29 5.03
N THR A 123 -33.57 -3.69 5.89
CA THR A 123 -34.68 -4.36 6.54
C THR A 123 -36.00 -3.69 6.21
N ARG A 124 -36.96 -4.47 5.73
CA ARG A 124 -38.37 -4.09 5.61
C ARG A 124 -39.14 -4.68 6.81
N PRO A 125 -39.57 -3.85 7.77
CA PRO A 125 -40.34 -4.35 8.89
C PRO A 125 -41.80 -4.65 8.49
N ALA A 126 -42.37 -5.73 9.02
CA ALA A 126 -43.78 -6.09 8.80
C ALA A 126 -44.76 -5.12 9.49
N SER A 127 -44.33 -4.52 10.60
CA SER A 127 -45.10 -3.53 11.35
C SER A 127 -44.23 -2.33 11.68
N SER A 128 -44.82 -1.13 11.77
CA SER A 128 -44.07 0.10 12.05
C SER A 128 -43.14 -0.03 13.27
N PRO A 129 -41.81 0.11 13.10
CA PRO A 129 -40.82 -0.02 14.18
C PRO A 129 -40.99 1.10 15.22
N LEU A 130 -41.51 2.26 14.81
CA LEU A 130 -41.77 3.42 15.66
C LEU A 130 -42.89 3.22 16.68
N LYS A 131 -43.67 2.15 16.54
CA LYS A 131 -44.73 1.78 17.49
C LYS A 131 -44.27 0.70 18.48
N ARG A 132 -43.05 0.17 18.32
CA ARG A 132 -42.48 -0.88 19.18
C ARG A 132 -41.69 -0.23 20.32
N THR A 133 -41.90 -0.70 21.55
CA THR A 133 -41.08 -0.33 22.72
C THR A 133 -40.18 -1.50 23.12
N SER A 134 -39.07 -1.23 23.81
CA SER A 134 -38.11 -2.26 24.24
C SER A 134 -38.75 -3.37 25.08
N GLN A 135 -39.86 -3.07 25.77
CA GLN A 135 -40.66 -4.03 26.55
C GLN A 135 -41.48 -5.01 25.69
N GLN A 136 -41.55 -4.83 24.37
CA GLN A 136 -42.34 -5.65 23.43
C GLN A 136 -41.49 -6.61 22.58
N SER A 137 -40.22 -6.83 22.95
CA SER A 137 -39.27 -7.73 22.25
C SER A 137 -39.86 -9.12 21.98
N SER A 138 -39.50 -9.71 20.84
CA SER A 138 -39.88 -11.09 20.48
C SER A 138 -39.42 -12.13 21.50
N LEU A 139 -38.35 -11.86 22.26
CA LEU A 139 -37.87 -12.67 23.39
C LEU A 139 -38.95 -12.93 24.45
N LEU A 140 -39.99 -12.08 24.50
CA LEU A 140 -41.06 -12.11 25.50
C LEU A 140 -42.42 -12.62 24.96
N LYS A 141 -42.55 -12.92 23.65
CA LYS A 141 -43.83 -13.30 23.00
C LYS A 141 -43.94 -14.79 22.62
N ARG A 142 -45.15 -15.37 22.69
CA ARG A 142 -45.52 -16.68 22.09
C ARG A 142 -46.14 -16.43 20.71
N HIS A 143 -45.59 -17.00 19.64
CA HIS A 143 -45.85 -16.58 18.24
C HIS A 143 -47.03 -17.25 17.51
N LEU A 144 -47.57 -16.50 16.53
CA LEU A 144 -48.27 -16.92 15.32
C LEU A 144 -47.78 -15.96 14.20
N VAL A 145 -47.29 -16.48 13.07
CA VAL A 145 -46.68 -15.68 11.98
C VAL A 145 -47.75 -14.84 11.25
N PRO A 146 -47.53 -13.53 11.00
CA PRO A 146 -48.44 -12.67 10.22
C PRO A 146 -48.70 -13.18 8.79
N LYS A 147 -49.93 -13.01 8.28
CA LYS A 147 -50.35 -13.43 6.93
C LYS A 147 -49.62 -12.71 5.78
N GLU A 148 -49.05 -11.53 6.03
CA GLU A 148 -48.44 -10.66 5.01
C GLU A 148 -47.15 -11.22 4.39
N ILE A 149 -46.45 -12.15 5.07
CA ILE A 149 -45.28 -12.85 4.50
C ILE A 149 -45.66 -13.83 3.38
N GLN A 150 -46.93 -14.24 3.31
CA GLN A 150 -47.40 -15.19 2.30
C GLN A 150 -47.68 -14.55 0.94
N ASP A 151 -47.53 -13.23 0.80
CA ASP A 151 -47.74 -12.50 -0.45
C ASP A 151 -46.44 -12.46 -1.29
N PRO A 152 -46.36 -13.15 -2.44
CA PRO A 152 -45.17 -13.14 -3.29
C PRO A 152 -44.81 -11.75 -3.82
N LYS A 153 -45.81 -10.87 -3.97
CA LYS A 153 -45.58 -9.51 -4.50
C LYS A 153 -44.69 -8.68 -3.58
N THR A 154 -44.90 -8.83 -2.28
CA THR A 154 -44.10 -8.18 -1.24
C THR A 154 -42.61 -8.54 -1.34
N TRP A 155 -42.29 -9.81 -1.61
CA TRP A 155 -40.92 -10.29 -1.75
C TRP A 155 -40.25 -9.72 -3.01
N ILE A 156 -40.99 -9.67 -4.11
CA ILE A 156 -40.51 -9.10 -5.39
C ILE A 156 -40.24 -7.61 -5.23
N GLU A 157 -41.20 -6.85 -4.69
CA GLU A 157 -41.04 -5.41 -4.45
C GLU A 157 -39.84 -5.10 -3.53
N PHE A 158 -39.66 -5.87 -2.46
CA PHE A 158 -38.51 -5.72 -1.57
C PHE A 158 -37.19 -6.01 -2.30
N THR A 159 -37.13 -7.11 -3.05
CA THR A 159 -35.95 -7.51 -3.83
C THR A 159 -35.58 -6.43 -4.86
N ASP A 160 -36.56 -5.88 -5.57
CA ASP A 160 -36.34 -4.84 -6.59
C ASP A 160 -35.77 -3.55 -5.97
N ILE A 161 -36.28 -3.12 -4.82
CA ILE A 161 -35.77 -1.94 -4.09
C ILE A 161 -34.33 -2.18 -3.65
N VAL A 162 -34.03 -3.36 -3.09
CA VAL A 162 -32.68 -3.71 -2.64
C VAL A 162 -31.71 -3.78 -3.83
N ASN A 163 -32.13 -4.31 -4.98
CA ASN A 163 -31.33 -4.33 -6.20
C ASN A 163 -31.00 -2.90 -6.69
N GLN A 164 -31.98 -1.98 -6.65
CA GLN A 164 -31.75 -0.57 -7.01
C GLN A 164 -30.78 0.13 -6.05
N PHE A 165 -30.90 -0.15 -4.75
CA PHE A 165 -29.98 0.36 -3.74
C PHE A 165 -28.55 -0.16 -3.98
N GLU A 166 -28.40 -1.47 -4.22
CA GLU A 166 -27.13 -2.11 -4.51
C GLU A 166 -26.45 -1.55 -5.77
N ALA A 167 -27.22 -1.39 -6.85
CA ALA A 167 -26.72 -0.81 -8.10
C ALA A 167 -26.20 0.62 -7.88
N THR A 168 -26.94 1.45 -7.15
CA THR A 168 -26.54 2.85 -6.85
C THR A 168 -25.22 2.92 -6.08
N PHE A 169 -24.98 1.98 -5.16
CA PHE A 169 -23.71 1.89 -4.44
C PHE A 169 -22.56 1.43 -5.33
N ASN A 170 -22.78 0.34 -6.07
CA ASN A 170 -21.74 -0.31 -6.88
C ASN A 170 -21.33 0.50 -8.11
N ASP A 171 -22.26 1.26 -8.72
CA ASP A 171 -21.99 2.13 -9.87
C ASP A 171 -21.02 3.28 -9.55
N SER A 172 -20.83 3.60 -8.26
CA SER A 172 -19.88 4.63 -7.83
C SER A 172 -18.42 4.29 -8.06
N GLY A 173 -18.08 2.98 -8.10
CA GLY A 173 -16.70 2.48 -8.15
C GLY A 173 -15.84 2.77 -6.91
N LYS A 174 -16.37 3.46 -5.88
CA LYS A 174 -15.65 3.83 -4.65
C LYS A 174 -15.94 2.91 -3.47
N VAL A 175 -17.12 2.32 -3.44
CA VAL A 175 -17.58 1.34 -2.44
C VAL A 175 -18.18 0.17 -3.20
N LYS A 176 -18.04 -1.04 -2.65
CA LYS A 176 -18.67 -2.24 -3.21
C LYS A 176 -19.49 -2.97 -2.17
N LEU A 177 -20.74 -3.27 -2.50
CA LEU A 177 -21.61 -4.17 -1.77
C LEU A 177 -21.58 -5.54 -2.43
N ASN A 178 -21.27 -6.57 -1.63
CA ASN A 178 -21.38 -7.97 -2.03
C ASN A 178 -22.52 -8.59 -1.23
N ARG A 179 -23.59 -9.02 -1.90
CA ARG A 179 -24.71 -9.71 -1.24
C ARG A 179 -24.21 -11.03 -0.64
N LEU A 180 -24.56 -11.27 0.62
CA LEU A 180 -24.22 -12.50 1.31
C LEU A 180 -25.21 -13.61 0.94
N ASN A 181 -24.68 -14.80 0.68
CA ASN A 181 -25.50 -16.00 0.50
C ASN A 181 -25.82 -16.68 1.85
N LYS A 182 -26.72 -17.65 1.83
CA LYS A 182 -27.11 -18.42 3.01
C LYS A 182 -25.94 -19.03 3.79
N ASP A 183 -24.92 -19.57 3.12
CA ASP A 183 -23.77 -20.21 3.77
C ASP A 183 -22.89 -19.17 4.46
N GLU A 184 -22.73 -17.98 3.89
CA GLU A 184 -22.04 -16.86 4.54
C GLU A 184 -22.82 -16.27 5.72
N ILE A 185 -24.15 -16.36 5.67
CA ILE A 185 -25.03 -15.91 6.76
C ILE A 185 -25.03 -16.92 7.93
N LEU A 186 -25.29 -18.19 7.64
CA LEU A 186 -25.48 -19.25 8.63
C LEU A 186 -24.19 -19.96 9.03
N GLY A 187 -23.13 -19.84 8.23
CA GLY A 187 -21.90 -20.61 8.38
C GLY A 187 -22.00 -22.02 7.80
N THR A 188 -20.83 -22.59 7.54
CA THR A 188 -20.66 -23.97 7.12
C THR A 188 -19.87 -24.75 8.17
N LYS A 189 -19.52 -26.02 7.89
CA LYS A 189 -18.62 -26.80 8.75
C LYS A 189 -17.16 -26.31 8.75
N ARG A 190 -16.81 -25.36 7.89
CA ARG A 190 -15.43 -24.89 7.68
C ARG A 190 -15.27 -23.37 7.81
N GLU A 191 -16.39 -22.64 7.81
CA GLU A 191 -16.39 -21.18 7.79
C GLU A 191 -17.53 -20.67 8.66
N THR A 192 -17.21 -19.67 9.48
CA THR A 192 -18.16 -19.03 10.39
C THR A 192 -19.10 -18.09 9.63
N GLY A 193 -20.40 -18.20 9.89
CA GLY A 193 -21.40 -17.27 9.38
C GLY A 193 -21.41 -15.95 10.15
N ILE A 194 -22.12 -14.94 9.64
CA ILE A 194 -22.23 -13.64 10.33
C ILE A 194 -22.86 -13.74 11.72
N PHE A 195 -23.78 -14.69 11.92
CA PHE A 195 -24.36 -14.93 13.24
C PHE A 195 -23.31 -15.45 14.21
N GLN A 196 -22.56 -16.50 13.84
CA GLN A 196 -21.49 -17.02 14.70
C GLN A 196 -20.49 -15.92 15.03
N LYS A 197 -20.04 -15.13 14.03
CA LYS A 197 -19.09 -14.03 14.24
C LYS A 197 -19.56 -13.01 15.26
N TYR A 198 -20.86 -12.66 15.23
CA TYR A 198 -21.44 -11.71 16.18
C TYR A 198 -21.54 -12.29 17.61
N PHE A 199 -21.93 -13.56 17.75
CA PHE A 199 -22.08 -14.20 19.07
C PHE A 199 -20.78 -14.69 19.69
N SER A 200 -19.75 -14.96 18.87
CA SER A 200 -18.40 -15.30 19.33
C SER A 200 -17.52 -14.06 19.52
N LEU A 201 -17.90 -12.93 18.93
CA LEU A 201 -17.06 -11.72 18.82
C LEU A 201 -15.68 -12.03 18.24
N SER A 202 -15.65 -12.94 17.26
CA SER A 202 -14.45 -13.42 16.58
C SER A 202 -14.76 -13.67 15.11
N PHE A 203 -13.77 -13.50 14.23
CA PHE A 203 -13.94 -13.82 12.82
C PHE A 203 -13.76 -15.30 12.49
N ASP A 204 -13.01 -16.04 13.30
CA ASP A 204 -12.55 -17.40 12.97
C ASP A 204 -12.98 -18.44 14.01
N ASP A 205 -13.61 -18.03 15.11
CA ASP A 205 -14.07 -18.95 16.16
C ASP A 205 -15.39 -19.63 15.79
N GLU A 206 -15.32 -20.95 15.61
CA GLU A 206 -16.47 -21.81 15.28
C GLU A 206 -17.28 -22.24 16.52
N ALA A 207 -16.79 -21.97 17.73
CA ALA A 207 -17.47 -22.36 18.96
C ALA A 207 -18.69 -21.50 19.27
N LEU A 208 -19.74 -22.14 19.79
CA LEU A 208 -20.88 -21.47 20.37
C LEU A 208 -20.68 -21.35 21.88
N TYR A 209 -20.93 -20.16 22.40
CA TYR A 209 -20.75 -19.85 23.81
C TYR A 209 -22.07 -19.46 24.47
N ASP A 210 -22.14 -19.64 25.79
CA ASP A 210 -23.23 -19.13 26.59
C ASP A 210 -23.17 -17.60 26.74
N LEU A 211 -24.34 -16.98 26.86
CA LEU A 211 -24.49 -15.56 27.18
C LEU A 211 -24.75 -15.43 28.69
N GLU A 212 -23.97 -14.58 29.37
CA GLU A 212 -24.16 -14.29 30.79
C GLU A 212 -24.67 -12.86 31.00
N THR A 213 -25.63 -12.71 31.90
CA THR A 213 -26.30 -11.41 32.15
C THR A 213 -26.38 -11.03 33.62
N ARG A 214 -25.87 -11.88 34.53
CA ARG A 214 -26.01 -11.69 35.99
C ARG A 214 -25.23 -10.48 36.51
N ASP A 215 -24.02 -10.27 35.97
CA ASP A 215 -23.09 -9.22 36.38
C ASP A 215 -22.69 -8.37 35.16
N GLY A 216 -23.70 -7.87 34.45
CA GLY A 216 -23.54 -7.24 33.14
C GLY A 216 -23.54 -8.24 31.99
N LEU A 217 -23.58 -7.74 30.76
CA LEU A 217 -23.59 -8.56 29.54
C LEU A 217 -22.18 -9.11 29.28
N LYS A 218 -22.06 -10.44 29.26
CA LYS A 218 -20.88 -11.14 28.74
C LYS A 218 -21.24 -11.98 27.53
N VAL A 219 -20.40 -11.90 26.51
CA VAL A 219 -20.59 -12.55 25.21
C VAL A 219 -19.33 -13.37 24.91
N ALA A 220 -19.47 -14.69 24.80
CA ALA A 220 -18.34 -15.59 24.57
C ALA A 220 -17.19 -15.44 25.60
N GLY A 221 -17.55 -15.23 26.86
CA GLY A 221 -16.61 -15.00 27.95
C GLY A 221 -15.98 -13.59 27.96
N ASN A 222 -16.30 -12.73 26.99
CA ASN A 222 -15.86 -11.34 27.00
C ASN A 222 -16.77 -10.48 27.89
N THR A 223 -16.17 -9.65 28.75
CA THR A 223 -16.89 -8.55 29.40
C THR A 223 -17.17 -7.47 28.36
N THR A 224 -18.43 -7.02 28.28
CA THR A 224 -18.86 -6.03 27.28
C THR A 224 -19.35 -4.73 27.93
N TYR A 225 -19.10 -3.61 27.26
CA TYR A 225 -19.67 -2.30 27.62
C TYR A 225 -20.23 -1.63 26.37
N THR A 226 -21.49 -1.21 26.42
CA THR A 226 -22.16 -0.56 25.28
C THR A 226 -22.44 0.89 25.58
N TYR A 227 -21.93 1.79 24.76
CA TYR A 227 -22.30 3.20 24.75
C TYR A 227 -23.30 3.48 23.64
N ALA A 228 -24.42 4.13 23.97
CA ALA A 228 -25.41 4.57 22.99
C ALA A 228 -25.39 6.09 22.83
N ILE A 229 -25.51 6.58 21.60
CA ILE A 229 -25.61 8.00 21.26
C ILE A 229 -27.09 8.32 21.05
N THR A 230 -27.82 8.62 22.13
CA THR A 230 -29.30 8.69 22.11
C THR A 230 -29.89 10.10 22.06
N GLU A 231 -29.13 11.15 22.38
CA GLU A 231 -29.65 12.52 22.44
C GLU A 231 -29.17 13.34 21.22
N LEU A 232 -29.77 13.10 20.05
CA LEU A 232 -29.36 13.78 18.79
C LEU A 232 -29.82 15.24 18.68
N ASN A 233 -30.39 15.82 19.74
CA ASN A 233 -30.43 17.29 19.88
C ASN A 233 -29.02 17.87 20.11
N ASP A 234 -28.04 17.01 20.44
CA ASP A 234 -26.62 17.32 20.64
C ASP A 234 -25.77 16.98 19.40
N PHE A 235 -26.34 16.90 18.18
CA PHE A 235 -25.50 16.93 16.98
C PHE A 235 -24.68 18.22 17.00
N PRO A 236 -23.33 18.13 17.04
CA PRO A 236 -22.52 19.33 17.06
C PRO A 236 -22.76 20.14 15.78
N ASN A 237 -22.94 21.45 15.91
CA ASN A 237 -23.16 22.34 14.76
C ASN A 237 -22.00 22.33 13.75
N ASP A 238 -20.81 21.90 14.17
CA ASP A 238 -19.57 21.89 13.37
C ASP A 238 -19.22 20.51 12.81
N LEU A 239 -20.14 19.54 12.82
CA LEU A 239 -19.85 18.18 12.38
C LEU A 239 -19.79 18.10 10.85
N GLN A 240 -18.58 17.88 10.32
CA GLN A 240 -18.29 17.78 8.88
C GLN A 240 -18.02 16.33 8.46
N ASN A 241 -18.15 16.03 7.15
CA ASN A 241 -17.89 14.69 6.58
C ASN A 241 -16.48 14.18 6.86
N SER A 242 -15.52 15.10 6.88
CA SER A 242 -14.14 14.88 7.24
C SER A 242 -13.70 15.86 8.33
N ALA A 243 -12.66 15.48 9.04
CA ALA A 243 -12.00 16.29 10.05
C ALA A 243 -10.49 16.32 9.78
N ARG A 244 -9.85 17.41 10.22
CA ARG A 244 -8.40 17.52 10.18
C ARG A 244 -7.77 16.58 11.21
N LEU A 245 -6.90 15.69 10.75
CA LEU A 245 -6.11 14.84 11.62
C LEU A 245 -4.80 15.55 11.98
N GLU A 246 -4.82 16.29 13.10
CA GLU A 246 -3.71 17.16 13.54
C GLU A 246 -2.35 16.45 13.62
N GLN A 247 -2.32 15.19 14.09
CA GLN A 247 -1.08 14.43 14.21
C GLN A 247 -0.35 14.17 12.88
N PHE A 248 -1.06 14.25 11.74
CA PHE A 248 -0.52 14.06 10.38
C PHE A 248 -0.53 15.34 9.54
N SER A 249 -1.04 16.45 10.08
CA SER A 249 -1.13 17.73 9.38
C SER A 249 0.08 18.62 9.69
N THR A 250 0.33 19.62 8.85
CA THR A 250 1.33 20.68 9.10
C THR A 250 0.68 22.06 8.97
N ASP A 251 1.42 23.14 9.26
CA ASP A 251 0.91 24.50 9.07
C ASP A 251 0.51 24.79 7.61
N SER A 252 1.13 24.07 6.65
CA SER A 252 0.88 24.23 5.22
C SER A 252 0.04 23.10 4.60
N SER A 253 -0.32 22.05 5.36
CA SER A 253 -1.05 20.89 4.84
C SER A 253 -2.23 20.49 5.72
N HIS A 254 -3.31 20.07 5.07
CA HIS A 254 -4.51 19.54 5.70
C HIS A 254 -4.60 18.04 5.42
N PHE A 255 -4.42 17.20 6.45
CA PHE A 255 -4.58 15.76 6.31
C PHE A 255 -5.98 15.34 6.79
N PRO A 256 -6.89 14.93 5.89
CA PRO A 256 -8.27 14.65 6.26
C PRO A 256 -8.47 13.20 6.70
N ILE A 257 -9.41 12.99 7.62
CA ILE A 257 -9.93 11.69 8.01
C ILE A 257 -11.46 11.78 8.13
N SER A 258 -12.19 10.69 7.88
CA SER A 258 -13.64 10.72 8.13
C SER A 258 -13.94 10.98 9.61
N SER A 259 -14.95 11.79 9.89
CA SER A 259 -15.43 12.00 11.25
C SER A 259 -15.81 10.68 11.94
N GLY A 260 -16.46 9.77 11.21
CA GLY A 260 -16.83 8.44 11.73
C GLY A 260 -15.66 7.54 12.11
N SER A 261 -14.46 7.78 11.55
CA SER A 261 -13.28 6.96 11.85
C SER A 261 -12.81 7.09 13.30
N THR A 262 -13.24 8.13 14.03
CA THR A 262 -13.04 8.28 15.48
C THR A 262 -13.65 7.13 16.28
N LEU A 263 -14.77 6.57 15.81
CA LEU A 263 -15.43 5.38 16.39
C LEU A 263 -15.21 4.11 15.55
N GLY A 264 -14.30 4.18 14.57
CA GLY A 264 -13.88 3.06 13.74
C GLY A 264 -12.40 2.77 13.93
N MET A 265 -11.61 2.82 12.84
CA MET A 265 -10.18 2.48 12.85
C MET A 265 -9.33 3.27 13.86
N MET A 266 -9.72 4.50 14.25
CA MET A 266 -8.97 5.30 15.24
C MET A 266 -9.28 4.91 16.69
N LEU A 267 -10.31 4.10 16.93
CA LEU A 267 -10.58 3.48 18.22
C LEU A 267 -9.81 2.16 18.30
N SER A 268 -8.58 2.23 18.76
CA SER A 268 -7.64 1.09 18.85
C SER A 268 -8.00 0.10 19.96
N CYS A 269 -9.14 -0.57 19.83
CA CYS A 269 -9.56 -1.67 20.69
C CYS A 269 -10.59 -2.57 20.01
N ASN A 270 -10.89 -3.72 20.63
CA ASN A 270 -11.99 -4.59 20.25
C ASN A 270 -13.35 -3.89 20.41
N HIS A 271 -14.08 -3.69 19.30
CA HIS A 271 -15.40 -3.08 19.35
C HIS A 271 -16.29 -3.42 18.15
N VAL A 272 -17.60 -3.31 18.38
CA VAL A 272 -18.63 -3.33 17.34
C VAL A 272 -19.29 -1.96 17.29
N TYR A 273 -19.27 -1.31 16.12
CA TYR A 273 -19.94 -0.04 15.90
C TYR A 273 -21.20 -0.25 15.06
N ASN A 274 -22.38 -0.08 15.68
CA ASN A 274 -23.68 -0.19 15.00
C ASN A 274 -24.19 1.20 14.63
N GLN A 275 -24.47 1.41 13.34
CA GLN A 275 -25.11 2.61 12.80
C GLN A 275 -26.44 2.23 12.14
N ALA A 276 -27.56 2.69 12.66
CA ALA A 276 -28.88 2.33 12.14
C ALA A 276 -29.73 3.56 11.84
N LEU A 277 -30.44 3.54 10.71
CA LEU A 277 -31.39 4.59 10.32
C LEU A 277 -32.76 3.99 9.99
N VAL A 278 -33.81 4.74 10.31
CA VAL A 278 -35.19 4.48 9.93
C VAL A 278 -35.66 5.58 8.99
N ILE A 279 -36.12 5.19 7.81
CA ILE A 279 -36.70 6.13 6.86
C ILE A 279 -38.07 6.58 7.38
N CYS A 280 -38.20 7.87 7.64
CA CYS A 280 -39.42 8.44 8.21
C CYS A 280 -40.24 9.18 7.14
N ASP A 281 -41.53 9.33 7.42
CA ASP A 281 -42.39 10.29 6.74
C ASP A 281 -42.09 11.68 7.33
N GLY A 282 -41.51 12.55 6.51
CA GLY A 282 -41.11 13.90 6.91
C GLY A 282 -42.30 14.76 7.35
N ASP A 283 -43.42 14.69 6.63
CA ASP A 283 -44.61 15.48 6.94
C ASP A 283 -45.25 15.01 8.25
N ALA A 284 -45.32 13.69 8.46
CA ALA A 284 -45.84 13.14 9.72
C ALA A 284 -44.96 13.53 10.93
N MET A 285 -43.63 13.49 10.78
CA MET A 285 -42.69 13.88 11.83
C MET A 285 -42.77 15.37 12.15
N VAL A 286 -42.82 16.24 11.14
CA VAL A 286 -43.00 17.68 11.33
C VAL A 286 -44.31 17.95 12.08
N ASN A 287 -45.40 17.27 11.72
CA ASN A 287 -46.68 17.42 12.41
C ASN A 287 -46.63 16.93 13.87
N GLU A 288 -45.94 15.82 14.17
CA GLU A 288 -45.68 15.35 15.55
C GLU A 288 -44.90 16.41 16.35
N MET A 289 -43.83 16.95 15.75
CA MET A 289 -43.00 18.01 16.35
C MET A 289 -43.78 19.32 16.58
N VAL A 290 -44.60 19.77 15.62
CA VAL A 290 -45.50 20.94 15.82
C VAL A 290 -46.45 20.69 16.98
N GLY A 291 -47.00 19.48 17.08
CA GLY A 291 -47.86 19.08 18.19
C GLY A 291 -47.14 19.06 19.54
N GLU A 292 -45.89 18.62 19.60
CA GLU A 292 -45.03 18.73 20.78
C GLU A 292 -44.70 20.18 21.13
N VAL A 293 -44.26 21.00 20.17
CA VAL A 293 -43.95 22.41 20.37
C VAL A 293 -45.16 23.16 20.91
N ARG A 294 -46.35 22.95 20.33
CA ARG A 294 -47.61 23.54 20.84
C ARG A 294 -47.93 23.10 22.27
N ARG A 295 -47.69 21.83 22.62
CA ARG A 295 -47.83 21.34 23.99
C ARG A 295 -46.80 22.02 24.91
N HIS A 296 -45.54 22.13 24.51
CA HIS A 296 -44.51 22.80 25.29
C HIS A 296 -44.77 24.30 25.48
N TYR A 297 -45.30 25.01 24.47
CA TYR A 297 -45.79 26.39 24.60
C TYR A 297 -46.94 26.51 25.61
N SER A 298 -47.82 25.52 25.71
CA SER A 298 -48.86 25.53 26.75
C SER A 298 -48.31 25.31 28.17
N PHE A 299 -47.06 24.83 28.30
CA PHE A 299 -46.35 24.62 29.57
C PHE A 299 -45.17 25.61 29.80
N SER A 300 -44.92 26.55 28.88
CA SER A 300 -43.66 27.31 28.78
C SER A 300 -43.46 28.42 29.81
N ALA A 301 -44.32 28.55 30.82
CA ALA A 301 -44.18 29.62 31.81
C ALA A 301 -42.99 29.42 32.79
N TRP A 302 -42.22 28.32 32.73
CA TRP A 302 -41.37 27.88 33.85
C TRP A 302 -39.91 27.42 33.55
N SER A 303 -39.30 27.56 32.35
CA SER A 303 -37.82 27.40 32.21
C SER A 303 -37.21 27.99 30.92
N LYS A 304 -35.97 28.50 31.03
CA LYS A 304 -35.14 28.96 29.89
C LYS A 304 -34.69 27.81 28.96
N GLU A 305 -34.55 26.59 29.48
CA GLU A 305 -34.17 25.41 28.68
C GLU A 305 -35.25 25.02 27.67
N ASN A 306 -36.53 25.21 28.04
CA ASN A 306 -37.65 24.96 27.14
C ASN A 306 -37.71 25.96 25.99
N GLU A 307 -37.34 27.23 26.19
CA GLU A 307 -37.27 28.24 25.12
C GLU A 307 -36.23 27.87 24.07
N VAL A 308 -35.05 27.40 24.49
CA VAL A 308 -33.98 26.94 23.59
C VAL A 308 -34.42 25.71 22.79
N SER A 309 -35.05 24.73 23.44
CA SER A 309 -35.56 23.53 22.78
C SER A 309 -36.66 23.84 21.75
N ILE A 310 -37.56 24.78 22.07
CA ILE A 310 -38.60 25.24 21.15
C ILE A 310 -37.99 25.93 19.94
N SER A 311 -37.05 26.86 20.15
CA SER A 311 -36.37 27.57 19.06
C SER A 311 -35.62 26.61 18.13
N ALA A 312 -34.96 25.59 18.68
CA ALA A 312 -34.27 24.57 17.88
C ALA A 312 -35.24 23.75 17.02
N LYS A 313 -36.40 23.36 17.59
CA LYS A 313 -37.46 22.66 16.85
C LYS A 313 -38.05 23.54 15.74
N ASP A 314 -38.26 24.83 15.98
CA ASP A 314 -38.74 25.77 14.96
C ASP A 314 -37.75 25.93 13.80
N THR A 315 -36.45 26.07 14.08
CA THR A 315 -35.38 26.10 13.06
C THR A 315 -35.36 24.81 12.24
N PHE A 316 -35.38 23.65 12.91
CA PHE A 316 -35.42 22.34 12.26
C PHE A 316 -36.61 22.21 11.31
N MET A 317 -37.82 22.60 11.76
CA MET A 317 -39.03 22.61 10.93
C MET A 317 -38.94 23.58 9.75
N GLY A 318 -38.27 24.73 9.93
CA GLY A 318 -37.97 25.69 8.87
C GLY A 318 -37.10 25.07 7.78
N GLU A 319 -36.04 24.36 8.17
CA GLU A 319 -35.12 23.69 7.24
C GLU A 319 -35.78 22.55 6.45
N VAL A 320 -36.61 21.72 7.10
CA VAL A 320 -37.37 20.66 6.40
C VAL A 320 -38.17 21.26 5.24
N LYS A 321 -38.89 22.37 5.51
CA LYS A 321 -39.77 23.02 4.53
C LYS A 321 -39.01 23.79 3.46
N ALA A 322 -37.91 24.45 3.82
CA ALA A 322 -37.15 25.30 2.90
C ALA A 322 -36.26 24.49 1.93
N ASN A 323 -35.62 23.42 2.44
CA ASN A 323 -34.55 22.71 1.72
C ASN A 323 -34.92 21.28 1.31
N ASN A 324 -36.16 20.85 1.57
CA ASN A 324 -36.67 19.49 1.25
C ASN A 324 -35.74 18.36 1.76
N ARG A 325 -35.14 18.57 2.94
CA ARG A 325 -34.21 17.62 3.55
C ARG A 325 -34.96 16.39 4.08
N LYS A 326 -34.39 15.20 3.88
CA LYS A 326 -35.02 13.95 4.32
C LYS A 326 -34.77 13.76 5.82
N VAL A 327 -35.85 13.71 6.60
CA VAL A 327 -35.79 13.43 8.04
C VAL A 327 -35.71 11.92 8.28
N VAL A 328 -34.80 11.51 9.16
CA VAL A 328 -34.64 10.11 9.56
C VAL A 328 -34.64 10.00 11.07
N LYS A 329 -34.81 8.76 11.55
CA LYS A 329 -34.49 8.43 12.94
C LYS A 329 -33.25 7.57 12.97
N ALA A 330 -32.26 7.98 13.75
CA ALA A 330 -30.96 7.34 13.80
C ALA A 330 -30.67 6.75 15.19
N HIS A 331 -29.84 5.71 15.21
CA HIS A 331 -29.25 5.12 16.39
C HIS A 331 -27.79 4.77 16.12
N PHE A 332 -26.94 5.06 17.09
CA PHE A 332 -25.53 4.70 17.07
C PHE A 332 -25.15 4.10 18.41
N ASN A 333 -24.49 2.94 18.39
CA ASN A 333 -23.88 2.40 19.59
C ASN A 333 -22.51 1.78 19.30
N VAL A 334 -21.63 1.88 20.30
CA VAL A 334 -20.30 1.27 20.30
C VAL A 334 -20.26 0.29 21.45
N MET A 335 -20.13 -1.00 21.12
CA MET A 335 -19.93 -2.06 22.09
C MET A 335 -18.46 -2.46 22.11
N VAL A 336 -17.75 -2.16 23.19
CA VAL A 336 -16.38 -2.63 23.42
C VAL A 336 -16.38 -3.94 24.18
N PHE A 337 -15.37 -4.78 23.97
CA PHE A 337 -15.31 -6.09 24.61
C PHE A 337 -13.89 -6.60 24.81
N HIS A 338 -13.64 -7.35 25.87
CA HIS A 338 -12.40 -8.09 26.07
C HIS A 338 -12.60 -9.23 27.08
N ARG A 339 -11.80 -10.31 26.99
CA ARG A 339 -11.87 -11.44 27.94
C ARG A 339 -11.37 -11.06 29.34
N ASP A 340 -10.27 -10.32 29.39
CA ASP A 340 -9.77 -9.70 30.62
C ASP A 340 -10.57 -8.44 30.98
N SER A 341 -11.05 -8.39 32.23
CA SER A 341 -11.96 -7.34 32.70
C SER A 341 -11.29 -5.99 32.89
N GLU A 342 -10.01 -5.95 33.26
CA GLU A 342 -9.26 -4.70 33.44
C GLU A 342 -9.02 -4.02 32.08
N THR A 343 -8.68 -4.82 31.07
CA THR A 343 -8.56 -4.37 29.68
C THR A 343 -9.91 -3.90 29.14
N ALA A 344 -11.01 -4.59 29.44
CA ALA A 344 -12.36 -4.15 29.06
C ALA A 344 -12.74 -2.80 29.68
N ASP A 345 -12.35 -2.54 30.94
CA ASP A 345 -12.55 -1.23 31.60
C ASP A 345 -11.71 -0.12 30.96
N ASN A 346 -10.51 -0.43 30.48
CA ASN A 346 -9.70 0.49 29.69
C ASN A 346 -10.40 0.83 28.36
N TYR A 347 -10.89 -0.18 27.63
CA TYR A 347 -11.64 0.04 26.39
C TYR A 347 -12.92 0.84 26.59
N ARG A 348 -13.63 0.62 27.70
CA ARG A 348 -14.79 1.44 28.09
C ARG A 348 -14.41 2.91 28.17
N SER A 349 -13.26 3.21 28.77
CA SER A 349 -12.76 4.58 28.94
C SER A 349 -12.32 5.19 27.60
N LEU A 350 -11.70 4.41 26.72
CA LEU A 350 -11.33 4.83 25.35
C LEU A 350 -12.56 5.17 24.51
N ALA A 351 -13.60 4.31 24.52
CA ALA A 351 -14.83 4.56 23.78
C ALA A 351 -15.55 5.82 24.28
N ALA A 352 -15.61 6.03 25.60
CA ALA A 352 -16.18 7.25 26.17
C ALA A 352 -15.43 8.51 25.70
N ALA A 353 -14.10 8.48 25.71
CA ALA A 353 -13.26 9.58 25.23
C ALA A 353 -13.43 9.83 23.73
N ALA A 354 -13.54 8.78 22.92
CA ALA A 354 -13.76 8.89 21.47
C ALA A 354 -15.11 9.54 21.15
N ILE A 355 -16.19 9.16 21.84
CA ILE A 355 -17.52 9.77 21.70
C ILE A 355 -17.48 11.24 22.12
N SER A 356 -16.80 11.57 23.23
CA SER A 356 -16.62 12.97 23.66
C SER A 356 -15.81 13.81 22.68
N LYS A 357 -14.80 13.22 22.01
CA LYS A 357 -14.01 13.91 20.98
C LYS A 357 -14.88 14.31 19.77
N LEU A 358 -15.91 13.54 19.46
CA LEU A 358 -16.91 13.89 18.45
C LEU A 358 -17.93 14.94 18.92
N GLY A 359 -17.83 15.42 20.16
CA GLY A 359 -18.76 16.41 20.72
C GLY A 359 -20.03 15.81 21.32
N PHE A 360 -20.18 14.48 21.35
CA PHE A 360 -21.32 13.80 21.96
C PHE A 360 -21.07 13.45 23.43
N LYS A 361 -22.14 13.36 24.22
CA LYS A 361 -22.06 12.84 25.60
C LYS A 361 -22.10 11.31 25.59
N PRO A 362 -21.09 10.62 26.13
CA PRO A 362 -21.11 9.17 26.21
C PRO A 362 -22.13 8.69 27.24
N LYS A 363 -23.13 7.92 26.82
CA LYS A 363 -24.13 7.31 27.70
C LYS A 363 -23.97 5.79 27.72
N LEU A 364 -23.56 5.28 28.88
CA LEU A 364 -23.39 3.85 29.09
C LEU A 364 -24.77 3.18 29.24
N ALA A 365 -25.06 2.20 28.39
CA ALA A 365 -26.24 1.35 28.46
C ALA A 365 -26.09 0.39 29.64
N THR A 366 -26.68 0.71 30.79
CA THR A 366 -26.58 -0.09 32.03
C THR A 366 -27.75 -1.06 32.19
N TRP A 367 -28.94 -0.70 31.72
CA TRP A 367 -30.17 -1.48 31.90
C TRP A 367 -30.65 -2.16 30.61
N ASP A 368 -30.24 -1.64 29.47
CA ASP A 368 -30.73 -2.01 28.13
C ASP A 368 -29.66 -2.61 27.23
N ALA A 369 -28.42 -2.79 27.72
CA ALA A 369 -27.32 -3.39 26.95
C ALA A 369 -27.69 -4.74 26.30
N GLU A 370 -28.36 -5.62 27.05
CA GLU A 370 -28.83 -6.91 26.51
C GLU A 370 -29.85 -6.72 25.39
N THR A 371 -30.77 -5.77 25.54
CA THR A 371 -31.80 -5.51 24.53
C THR A 371 -31.17 -4.92 23.27
N LEU A 372 -30.20 -4.01 23.42
CA LEU A 372 -29.43 -3.44 22.32
C LEU A 372 -28.61 -4.51 21.59
N PHE A 373 -27.93 -5.39 22.31
CA PHE A 373 -27.19 -6.52 21.73
C PHE A 373 -28.11 -7.40 20.87
N TRP A 374 -29.27 -7.80 21.40
CA TRP A 374 -30.24 -8.60 20.66
C TRP A 374 -30.90 -7.86 19.49
N ALA A 375 -31.12 -6.56 19.59
CA ALA A 375 -31.63 -5.75 18.49
C ALA A 375 -30.59 -5.61 17.36
N CYS A 376 -29.31 -5.54 17.69
CA CYS A 376 -28.22 -5.36 16.75
C CYS A 376 -27.68 -6.67 16.13
N ILE A 377 -28.31 -7.83 16.37
CA ILE A 377 -27.95 -9.04 15.62
C ILE A 377 -28.31 -8.86 14.12
N PRO A 378 -27.62 -9.56 13.21
CA PRO A 378 -27.93 -9.51 11.78
C PRO A 378 -29.41 -9.73 11.48
N GLY A 379 -30.07 -8.75 10.85
CA GLY A 379 -31.48 -8.84 10.44
C GLY A 379 -32.54 -8.58 11.53
N ASN A 380 -32.18 -8.10 12.73
CA ASN A 380 -33.14 -7.86 13.83
C ASN A 380 -33.29 -6.39 14.27
N ILE A 381 -32.74 -5.44 13.51
CA ILE A 381 -32.64 -4.03 13.92
C ILE A 381 -34.01 -3.37 14.23
N SER A 382 -35.09 -3.90 13.68
CA SER A 382 -36.46 -3.45 13.93
C SER A 382 -36.92 -3.58 15.39
N GLU A 383 -36.17 -4.30 16.23
CA GLU A 383 -36.43 -4.45 17.67
C GLU A 383 -35.78 -3.39 18.56
N ILE A 384 -35.00 -2.47 17.99
CA ILE A 384 -34.22 -1.48 18.76
C ILE A 384 -35.09 -0.56 19.65
N GLY A 385 -36.36 -0.41 19.31
CA GLY A 385 -37.36 0.36 20.06
C GLY A 385 -37.29 1.87 19.79
N LYS A 386 -38.44 2.57 19.90
CA LYS A 386 -38.53 4.02 19.68
C LYS A 386 -37.63 4.83 20.64
N ASP A 387 -37.43 4.34 21.85
CA ASP A 387 -36.71 5.05 22.93
C ASP A 387 -35.19 5.16 22.67
N ASN A 388 -34.66 4.34 21.76
CA ASN A 388 -33.26 4.34 21.33
C ASN A 388 -33.02 5.11 20.03
N LEU A 389 -34.08 5.63 19.42
CA LEU A 389 -34.03 6.34 18.15
C LEU A 389 -34.18 7.84 18.38
N ALA A 390 -33.32 8.62 17.76
CA ALA A 390 -33.41 10.07 17.80
C ALA A 390 -33.55 10.66 16.40
N THR A 391 -34.23 11.79 16.31
CA THR A 391 -34.59 12.39 15.03
C THR A 391 -33.51 13.38 14.58
N CYS A 392 -33.07 13.27 13.33
CA CYS A 392 -32.12 14.18 12.69
C CYS A 392 -32.36 14.18 11.17
N PHE A 393 -31.62 14.98 10.40
CA PHE A 393 -31.63 14.77 8.95
C PHE A 393 -30.68 13.67 8.55
N LEU A 394 -30.91 13.16 7.34
CA LEU A 394 -30.13 12.07 6.78
C LEU A 394 -28.66 12.45 6.65
N GLU A 395 -28.37 13.67 6.20
CA GLU A 395 -27.00 14.13 5.97
C GLU A 395 -26.17 14.15 7.28
N GLU A 396 -26.68 14.70 8.40
CA GLU A 396 -25.94 14.65 9.68
C GLU A 396 -25.79 13.21 10.19
N ALA A 397 -26.80 12.36 9.98
CA ALA A 397 -26.75 10.98 10.44
C ALA A 397 -25.65 10.17 9.76
N THR A 398 -25.41 10.42 8.47
CA THR A 398 -24.37 9.72 7.69
C THR A 398 -22.96 10.24 7.97
N THR A 399 -22.81 11.41 8.59
CA THR A 399 -21.49 12.04 8.85
C THR A 399 -20.65 11.25 9.86
N ILE A 400 -21.29 10.57 10.80
CA ILE A 400 -20.61 9.76 11.84
C ILE A 400 -20.50 8.28 11.47
N TRP A 401 -20.87 7.90 10.25
CA TRP A 401 -20.65 6.55 9.76
C TRP A 401 -19.16 6.32 9.53
N ASN A 402 -18.66 5.15 9.93
CA ASN A 402 -17.33 4.74 9.53
C ASN A 402 -17.35 4.43 8.02
N VAL A 403 -16.52 5.10 7.22
CA VAL A 403 -16.48 4.89 5.75
C VAL A 403 -15.12 4.39 5.27
N GLU A 404 -14.27 3.96 6.20
CA GLU A 404 -12.89 3.54 5.94
C GLU A 404 -12.60 2.17 6.56
N THR A 405 -11.58 1.50 6.06
CA THR A 405 -11.07 0.24 6.61
C THR A 405 -9.55 0.27 6.75
N ASN A 406 -9.00 -0.74 7.43
CA ASN A 406 -7.56 -0.93 7.54
C ASN A 406 -6.90 -1.20 6.16
N TYR A 407 -5.58 -1.08 6.12
CA TYR A 407 -4.75 -1.42 4.97
C TYR A 407 -5.03 -2.86 4.55
N GLN A 408 -5.33 -3.07 3.27
CA GLN A 408 -5.67 -4.40 2.77
C GLN A 408 -4.44 -5.07 2.18
N ASP A 409 -4.18 -6.29 2.63
CA ASP A 409 -3.23 -7.16 1.94
C ASP A 409 -3.89 -7.56 0.62
N GLY A 410 -3.45 -6.95 -0.48
CA GLY A 410 -3.93 -7.34 -1.80
C GLY A 410 -3.57 -8.80 -2.12
N PHE A 411 -4.02 -9.29 -3.28
CA PHE A 411 -3.57 -10.56 -3.90
C PHE A 411 -2.05 -10.61 -4.23
N PHE A 412 -1.29 -9.62 -3.74
CA PHE A 412 0.07 -9.23 -4.14
C PHE A 412 1.17 -9.88 -3.29
N ASN A 413 0.81 -10.83 -2.43
CA ASN A 413 1.71 -11.43 -1.44
C ASN A 413 2.82 -12.33 -2.00
N LYS A 414 2.84 -12.61 -3.31
CA LYS A 414 3.85 -13.51 -3.88
C LYS A 414 5.17 -12.82 -4.26
N ASN A 415 5.15 -11.52 -4.59
CA ASN A 415 6.31 -10.79 -5.13
C ASN A 415 6.47 -9.36 -4.57
N GLY A 416 6.17 -9.14 -3.29
CA GLY A 416 6.16 -7.82 -2.68
C GLY A 416 7.44 -7.47 -1.89
N ILE A 417 7.48 -6.22 -1.45
CA ILE A 417 8.44 -5.70 -0.48
C ILE A 417 7.73 -5.72 0.87
N LEU A 418 8.34 -6.31 1.89
CA LEU A 418 7.81 -6.22 3.25
C LEU A 418 7.97 -4.79 3.76
N LEU A 419 6.84 -4.13 3.96
CA LEU A 419 6.70 -2.83 4.59
C LEU A 419 5.73 -2.97 5.74
N THR A 420 5.31 -1.85 6.31
CA THR A 420 4.27 -1.81 7.34
C THR A 420 3.23 -0.77 6.97
N ASP A 421 1.99 -0.98 7.38
CA ASP A 421 1.03 0.11 7.42
C ASP A 421 1.42 1.17 8.48
N ARG A 422 0.62 2.23 8.56
CA ARG A 422 0.86 3.32 9.52
C ARG A 422 0.55 2.93 10.97
N PHE A 423 -0.18 1.84 11.20
CA PHE A 423 -0.42 1.29 12.54
C PHE A 423 0.70 0.34 13.00
N GLY A 424 1.56 -0.10 12.09
CA GLY A 424 2.70 -0.98 12.37
C GLY A 424 2.46 -2.45 12.03
N ARG A 425 1.35 -2.79 11.37
CA ARG A 425 1.11 -4.13 10.84
C ARG A 425 2.01 -4.34 9.62
N PRO A 426 2.75 -5.45 9.52
CA PRO A 426 3.50 -5.78 8.31
C PRO A 426 2.57 -6.03 7.13
N CYS A 427 2.95 -5.50 5.96
CA CYS A 427 2.23 -5.62 4.70
C CYS A 427 3.20 -5.97 3.58
N MET A 428 2.84 -6.96 2.76
CA MET A 428 3.60 -7.31 1.56
C MET A 428 3.13 -6.44 0.39
N VAL A 429 3.95 -5.49 -0.05
CA VAL A 429 3.57 -4.46 -1.02
C VAL A 429 4.26 -4.70 -2.36
N ASP A 430 3.49 -4.98 -3.43
CA ASP A 430 4.01 -5.09 -4.80
C ASP A 430 3.76 -3.80 -5.59
N PRO A 431 4.82 -3.02 -5.89
CA PRO A 431 4.70 -1.83 -6.73
C PRO A 431 4.97 -2.11 -8.22
N PHE A 432 5.46 -3.31 -8.60
CA PHE A 432 6.04 -3.56 -9.92
C PHE A 432 5.22 -4.49 -10.81
N PHE A 433 4.62 -5.56 -10.28
CA PHE A 433 4.03 -6.60 -11.14
C PHE A 433 2.55 -6.39 -11.32
N ALA A 434 1.80 -6.49 -10.25
CA ALA A 434 0.36 -6.54 -10.31
C ALA A 434 -0.32 -5.16 -10.51
N PRO A 435 0.28 -4.02 -10.11
CA PRO A 435 -0.16 -2.72 -10.58
C PRO A 435 -0.14 -2.58 -12.12
N LEU A 436 0.81 -3.24 -12.81
CA LEU A 436 0.86 -3.24 -14.28
C LEU A 436 -0.30 -4.05 -14.86
N GLU A 437 -0.61 -5.21 -14.30
CA GLU A 437 -1.74 -6.06 -14.72
C GLU A 437 -3.09 -5.36 -14.55
N LYS A 438 -3.23 -4.57 -13.48
CA LYS A 438 -4.42 -3.74 -13.21
C LYS A 438 -4.47 -2.43 -13.99
N GLY A 439 -3.44 -2.11 -14.77
CA GLY A 439 -3.36 -0.85 -15.53
C GLY A 439 -3.15 0.41 -14.68
N LEU A 440 -2.72 0.28 -13.42
CA LEU A 440 -2.37 1.43 -12.55
C LEU A 440 -1.06 2.11 -12.99
N ILE A 441 -0.15 1.33 -13.58
CA ILE A 441 1.12 1.81 -14.13
C ILE A 441 1.24 1.35 -15.59
N SER A 442 1.98 2.10 -16.40
CA SER A 442 2.18 1.79 -17.83
C SER A 442 3.45 1.00 -18.11
N ASN A 443 4.37 0.96 -17.15
CA ASN A 443 5.65 0.26 -17.19
C ASN A 443 6.24 0.17 -15.77
N ARG A 444 7.39 -0.50 -15.61
CA ARG A 444 8.01 -0.77 -14.30
C ARG A 444 9.14 0.18 -13.92
N ASN A 445 9.39 1.22 -14.71
CA ASN A 445 10.40 2.21 -14.35
C ASN A 445 9.97 2.92 -13.07
N PHE A 446 10.94 3.24 -12.23
CA PHE A 446 10.67 3.82 -10.93
C PHE A 446 11.65 4.92 -10.56
N MET A 447 11.24 5.75 -9.62
CA MET A 447 12.07 6.79 -9.05
C MET A 447 12.01 6.75 -7.53
N VAL A 448 13.14 7.01 -6.87
CA VAL A 448 13.24 7.19 -5.43
C VAL A 448 13.78 8.59 -5.16
N ILE A 449 13.04 9.39 -4.40
CA ILE A 449 13.41 10.79 -4.09
C ILE A 449 13.36 11.01 -2.58
N GLY A 450 14.39 11.65 -2.04
CA GLY A 450 14.49 11.96 -0.63
C GLY A 450 15.71 12.83 -0.32
N PRO A 451 15.64 13.86 0.52
CA PRO A 451 16.82 14.63 0.92
C PRO A 451 17.91 13.76 1.57
N SER A 452 19.12 14.30 1.73
CA SER A 452 20.17 13.65 2.52
C SER A 452 19.68 13.33 3.94
N GLY A 453 20.04 12.15 4.46
CA GLY A 453 19.60 11.69 5.79
C GLY A 453 18.13 11.24 5.92
N SER A 454 17.33 11.30 4.83
CA SER A 454 15.92 10.83 4.86
C SER A 454 15.77 9.30 4.96
N GLY A 455 16.86 8.56 4.70
CA GLY A 455 16.87 7.09 4.68
C GLY A 455 16.82 6.48 3.27
N LYS A 456 17.10 7.25 2.20
CA LYS A 456 17.04 6.77 0.81
C LYS A 456 17.76 5.44 0.58
N SER A 457 19.06 5.39 0.84
CA SER A 457 19.88 4.20 0.57
C SER A 457 19.49 3.02 1.46
N PHE A 458 19.02 3.29 2.68
CA PHE A 458 18.45 2.25 3.56
C PHE A 458 17.17 1.65 2.97
N THR A 459 16.21 2.49 2.57
CA THR A 459 14.98 2.07 1.89
C THR A 459 15.29 1.33 0.59
N MET A 460 16.26 1.81 -0.18
CA MET A 460 16.65 1.18 -1.44
C MET A 460 17.32 -0.18 -1.22
N ASN A 461 18.17 -0.34 -0.19
CA ASN A 461 18.68 -1.66 0.22
C ASN A 461 17.54 -2.63 0.54
N ASN A 462 16.50 -2.19 1.26
CA ASN A 462 15.32 -3.01 1.54
C ASN A 462 14.58 -3.42 0.26
N ILE A 463 14.32 -2.47 -0.65
CA ILE A 463 13.66 -2.73 -1.93
C ILE A 463 14.46 -3.74 -2.77
N ILE A 464 15.77 -3.51 -2.94
CA ILE A 464 16.69 -4.38 -3.69
C ILE A 464 16.71 -5.78 -3.10
N TYR A 465 16.78 -5.90 -1.76
CA TYR A 465 16.77 -7.18 -1.08
C TYR A 465 15.57 -8.04 -1.47
N TYR A 466 14.35 -7.49 -1.36
CA TYR A 466 13.14 -8.23 -1.73
C TYR A 466 13.09 -8.49 -3.24
N LEU A 467 13.51 -7.57 -4.10
CA LEU A 467 13.54 -7.82 -5.55
C LEU A 467 14.48 -8.98 -5.93
N LEU A 468 15.69 -9.01 -5.38
CA LEU A 468 16.64 -10.10 -5.58
C LEU A 468 16.10 -11.43 -5.06
N SER A 469 15.42 -11.41 -3.91
CA SER A 469 14.77 -12.57 -3.30
C SER A 469 13.66 -13.16 -4.18
N HIS A 470 13.03 -12.34 -5.04
CA HIS A 470 12.06 -12.77 -6.05
C HIS A 470 12.70 -13.06 -7.42
N GLY A 471 14.02 -13.20 -7.47
CA GLY A 471 14.77 -13.57 -8.67
C GLY A 471 14.96 -12.44 -9.69
N VAL A 472 14.69 -11.18 -9.33
CA VAL A 472 14.95 -10.04 -10.22
C VAL A 472 16.46 -9.86 -10.39
N HIS A 473 16.92 -9.61 -11.61
CA HIS A 473 18.32 -9.28 -11.87
C HIS A 473 18.52 -7.77 -11.80
N ILE A 474 19.48 -7.30 -11.02
CA ILE A 474 19.76 -5.89 -10.78
C ILE A 474 21.20 -5.57 -11.16
N SER A 475 21.35 -4.63 -12.09
CA SER A 475 22.61 -3.91 -12.36
C SER A 475 22.48 -2.52 -11.75
N MET A 476 23.36 -2.16 -10.83
CA MET A 476 23.28 -0.92 -10.07
C MET A 476 24.53 -0.06 -10.25
N VAL A 477 24.34 1.24 -10.40
CA VAL A 477 25.37 2.26 -10.29
C VAL A 477 25.24 2.93 -8.92
N ASP A 478 26.28 2.81 -8.11
CA ASP A 478 26.37 3.26 -6.72
C ASP A 478 27.38 4.42 -6.61
N VAL A 479 27.11 5.33 -5.67
CA VAL A 479 28.00 6.43 -5.27
C VAL A 479 28.07 6.41 -3.74
N GLY A 480 29.24 6.09 -3.17
CA GLY A 480 29.45 6.13 -1.72
C GLY A 480 29.32 4.80 -0.97
N HIS A 481 29.45 3.66 -1.66
CA HIS A 481 29.57 2.31 -1.07
C HIS A 481 28.38 1.82 -0.24
N SER A 482 27.20 2.41 -0.42
CA SER A 482 26.02 2.16 0.43
C SER A 482 25.43 0.76 0.33
N TYR A 483 25.76 0.01 -0.73
CA TYR A 483 25.16 -1.30 -1.05
C TYR A 483 26.18 -2.45 -0.99
N LYS A 484 27.44 -2.16 -0.62
CA LYS A 484 28.54 -3.13 -0.63
C LYS A 484 28.26 -4.37 0.23
N ARG A 485 27.70 -4.18 1.43
CA ARG A 485 27.36 -5.30 2.34
C ARG A 485 26.23 -6.15 1.79
N LEU A 486 25.15 -5.54 1.31
CA LEU A 486 24.04 -6.27 0.68
C LEU A 486 24.52 -7.05 -0.54
N CYS A 487 25.40 -6.46 -1.35
CA CYS A 487 26.02 -7.12 -2.50
C CYS A 487 26.76 -8.40 -2.08
N HIS A 488 27.61 -8.30 -1.06
CA HIS A 488 28.35 -9.46 -0.56
C HIS A 488 27.42 -10.54 0.00
N LEU A 489 26.38 -10.14 0.75
CA LEU A 489 25.40 -11.04 1.33
C LEU A 489 24.59 -11.80 0.26
N MET A 490 24.22 -11.13 -0.82
CA MET A 490 23.42 -11.73 -1.91
C MET A 490 24.28 -12.44 -2.96
N GLY A 491 25.58 -12.65 -2.69
CA GLY A 491 26.51 -13.28 -3.63
C GLY A 491 26.72 -12.48 -4.92
N GLY A 492 26.48 -11.16 -4.87
CA GLY A 492 26.65 -10.26 -5.99
C GLY A 492 28.11 -9.89 -6.26
N ARG A 493 28.34 -9.22 -7.39
CA ARG A 493 29.65 -8.67 -7.74
C ARG A 493 29.68 -7.16 -7.50
N TYR A 494 30.57 -6.72 -6.62
CA TYR A 494 30.86 -5.31 -6.40
C TYR A 494 32.10 -4.92 -7.22
N ILE A 495 31.94 -4.02 -8.18
CA ILE A 495 32.98 -3.54 -9.08
C ILE A 495 33.34 -2.11 -8.65
N THR A 496 34.58 -1.92 -8.25
CA THR A 496 35.15 -0.63 -7.85
C THR A 496 36.57 -0.54 -8.40
N TYR A 497 37.09 0.68 -8.58
CA TYR A 497 38.49 0.87 -8.93
C TYR A 497 39.36 0.81 -7.67
N GLU A 498 40.28 -0.15 -7.62
CA GLU A 498 41.33 -0.25 -6.61
C GLU A 498 42.69 -0.27 -7.33
N THR A 499 43.72 0.38 -6.77
CA THR A 499 45.05 0.50 -7.39
C THR A 499 45.67 -0.87 -7.70
N ASP A 500 45.45 -1.85 -6.82
CA ASP A 500 46.01 -3.20 -6.94
C ASP A 500 45.08 -4.16 -7.70
N ASN A 501 43.84 -3.75 -7.99
CA ASN A 501 42.85 -4.54 -8.69
C ASN A 501 41.99 -3.65 -9.60
N PRO A 502 42.53 -3.21 -10.75
CA PRO A 502 41.85 -2.28 -11.61
C PRO A 502 40.64 -2.93 -12.29
N ILE A 503 39.62 -2.13 -12.58
CA ILE A 503 38.43 -2.56 -13.32
C ILE A 503 38.87 -3.14 -14.66
N ASN A 504 38.43 -4.36 -14.97
CA ASN A 504 38.70 -5.03 -16.22
C ASN A 504 37.44 -5.76 -16.72
N PHE A 505 37.22 -5.73 -18.03
CA PHE A 505 36.07 -6.32 -18.70
C PHE A 505 36.45 -6.77 -20.11
N ASN A 506 35.64 -7.64 -20.73
CA ASN A 506 35.81 -7.99 -22.13
C ASN A 506 34.48 -7.85 -22.88
N PRO A 507 34.31 -6.75 -23.65
CA PRO A 507 33.13 -6.53 -24.46
C PRO A 507 32.97 -7.54 -25.60
N PHE A 508 34.09 -8.05 -26.12
CA PHE A 508 34.17 -8.86 -27.34
C PHE A 508 33.91 -10.34 -27.10
N TYR A 509 33.85 -10.77 -25.83
CA TYR A 509 33.68 -12.18 -25.51
C TYR A 509 32.21 -12.64 -25.61
N MET A 510 31.99 -13.70 -26.38
CA MET A 510 30.71 -14.41 -26.52
C MET A 510 30.94 -15.90 -26.71
N LYS A 511 30.16 -16.74 -26.00
CA LYS A 511 30.29 -18.21 -26.07
C LYS A 511 30.14 -18.74 -27.51
N ASP A 512 29.18 -18.19 -28.26
CA ASP A 512 28.82 -18.68 -29.60
C ASP A 512 29.40 -17.84 -30.75
N LEU A 513 30.16 -16.77 -30.44
CA LEU A 513 30.73 -15.83 -31.44
C LEU A 513 29.71 -15.30 -32.46
N ASN A 514 28.43 -15.26 -32.10
CA ASN A 514 27.33 -14.83 -32.95
C ASN A 514 26.48 -13.75 -32.25
N PRO A 515 26.96 -12.51 -32.18
CA PRO A 515 26.19 -11.41 -31.59
C PRO A 515 24.91 -11.12 -32.40
N ASP A 516 23.84 -10.78 -31.68
CA ASP A 516 22.69 -10.10 -32.26
C ASP A 516 23.05 -8.68 -32.73
N GLU A 517 22.17 -8.05 -33.51
CA GLU A 517 22.42 -6.71 -34.06
C GLU A 517 22.58 -5.68 -32.95
N GLU A 518 21.76 -5.76 -31.88
CA GLU A 518 21.86 -4.85 -30.75
C GLU A 518 23.22 -4.94 -30.03
N THR A 519 23.81 -6.13 -29.92
CA THR A 519 25.13 -6.27 -29.31
C THR A 519 26.24 -5.77 -30.24
N LYS A 520 26.10 -5.94 -31.56
CA LYS A 520 27.04 -5.33 -32.53
C LYS A 520 26.98 -3.81 -32.44
N ASP A 521 25.78 -3.24 -32.37
CA ASP A 521 25.57 -1.81 -32.21
C ASP A 521 26.17 -1.31 -30.88
N ALA A 522 26.01 -2.05 -29.78
CA ALA A 522 26.63 -1.72 -28.51
C ALA A 522 28.17 -1.69 -28.59
N LEU A 523 28.78 -2.65 -29.28
CA LEU A 523 30.23 -2.70 -29.50
C LEU A 523 30.72 -1.58 -30.43
N ALA A 524 29.95 -1.27 -31.48
CA ALA A 524 30.27 -0.17 -32.37
C ALA A 524 30.23 1.17 -31.63
N ASN A 525 29.22 1.38 -30.79
CA ASN A 525 29.10 2.56 -29.94
C ASN A 525 30.24 2.65 -28.91
N LEU A 526 30.67 1.52 -28.33
CA LEU A 526 31.87 1.47 -27.47
C LEU A 526 33.10 1.98 -28.22
N LEU A 527 33.40 1.39 -29.38
CA LEU A 527 34.56 1.75 -30.18
C LEU A 527 34.52 3.21 -30.63
N MET A 528 33.34 3.72 -30.98
CA MET A 528 33.15 5.12 -31.33
C MET A 528 33.47 6.05 -30.15
N ALA A 529 32.98 5.71 -28.95
CA ALA A 529 33.22 6.49 -27.74
C ALA A 529 34.68 6.42 -27.23
N LEU A 530 35.41 5.34 -27.54
CA LEU A 530 36.86 5.26 -27.28
C LEU A 530 37.68 6.10 -28.28
N TRP A 531 37.18 6.25 -29.51
CA TRP A 531 37.88 6.96 -30.58
C TRP A 531 37.64 8.46 -30.57
N LYS A 532 36.39 8.90 -30.37
CA LYS A 532 35.99 10.30 -30.44
C LYS A 532 36.03 10.96 -29.06
N LYS A 533 36.40 12.24 -29.01
CA LYS A 533 36.29 13.05 -27.79
C LYS A 533 34.86 13.54 -27.58
N ASP A 534 34.52 13.85 -26.33
CA ASP A 534 33.22 14.45 -25.99
C ASP A 534 32.96 15.71 -26.84
N GLY A 535 31.82 15.73 -27.55
CA GLY A 535 31.39 16.82 -28.43
C GLY A 535 31.76 16.67 -29.91
N GLU A 536 32.60 15.69 -30.29
CA GLU A 536 32.86 15.39 -31.70
C GLU A 536 31.71 14.55 -32.28
N ARG A 537 30.99 15.11 -33.27
CA ARG A 537 29.93 14.37 -33.97
C ARG A 537 30.53 13.34 -34.91
N SER A 538 30.04 12.11 -34.79
CA SER A 538 30.35 11.03 -35.73
C SER A 538 29.57 11.23 -37.03
N SER A 539 30.22 11.00 -38.16
CA SER A 539 29.59 10.97 -39.47
C SER A 539 28.91 9.63 -39.72
N LYS A 540 27.90 9.62 -40.60
CA LYS A 540 27.20 8.38 -41.00
C LYS A 540 28.17 7.33 -41.56
N SER A 541 29.22 7.75 -42.28
CA SER A 541 30.23 6.84 -42.83
C SER A 541 31.06 6.20 -41.73
N GLU A 542 31.41 6.94 -40.67
CA GLU A 542 32.13 6.39 -39.51
C GLU A 542 31.28 5.37 -38.76
N GLU A 543 30.01 5.66 -38.48
CA GLU A 543 29.09 4.72 -37.82
C GLU A 543 28.95 3.40 -38.60
N VAL A 544 28.73 3.51 -39.92
CA VAL A 544 28.60 2.34 -40.81
C VAL A 544 29.91 1.55 -40.87
N THR A 545 31.06 2.25 -40.93
CA THR A 545 32.36 1.59 -41.00
C THR A 545 32.69 0.85 -39.72
N ILE A 546 32.50 1.44 -38.54
CA ILE A 546 32.75 0.75 -37.26
C ILE A 546 31.82 -0.46 -37.11
N SER A 547 30.54 -0.32 -37.45
CA SER A 547 29.59 -1.44 -37.44
C SER A 547 30.04 -2.57 -38.37
N SER A 548 30.56 -2.21 -39.56
CA SER A 548 31.16 -3.17 -40.50
C SER A 548 32.40 -3.85 -39.93
N ILE A 549 33.32 -3.13 -39.26
CA ILE A 549 34.50 -3.74 -38.60
C ILE A 549 34.05 -4.78 -37.58
N VAL A 550 33.09 -4.44 -36.71
CA VAL A 550 32.54 -5.36 -35.70
C VAL A 550 31.92 -6.58 -36.35
N HIS A 551 31.12 -6.41 -37.40
CA HIS A 551 30.49 -7.51 -38.13
C HIS A 551 31.53 -8.48 -38.72
N GLU A 552 32.51 -7.93 -39.44
CA GLU A 552 33.55 -8.69 -40.13
C GLU A 552 34.51 -9.37 -39.14
N TYR A 553 34.79 -8.74 -38.00
CA TYR A 553 35.58 -9.33 -36.93
C TYR A 553 34.99 -10.64 -36.42
N TYR A 554 33.70 -10.68 -36.10
CA TYR A 554 33.05 -11.93 -35.67
C TYR A 554 32.94 -12.96 -36.80
N ALA A 555 32.79 -12.51 -38.05
CA ALA A 555 32.84 -13.40 -39.20
C ALA A 555 34.24 -14.03 -39.37
N ALA A 556 35.32 -13.26 -39.16
CA ALA A 556 36.69 -13.74 -39.17
C ALA A 556 36.96 -14.73 -38.03
N LEU A 557 36.54 -14.41 -36.79
CA LEU A 557 36.66 -15.33 -35.65
C LEU A 557 36.01 -16.70 -35.92
N ARG A 558 34.82 -16.72 -36.53
CA ARG A 558 34.15 -17.98 -36.92
C ARG A 558 34.90 -18.74 -38.00
N ARG A 559 35.48 -18.03 -38.99
CA ARG A 559 36.34 -18.65 -40.02
C ARG A 559 37.59 -19.28 -39.38
N HIS A 560 38.31 -18.52 -38.57
CA HIS A 560 39.49 -19.02 -37.84
C HIS A 560 39.17 -20.22 -36.96
N ARG A 561 38.04 -20.21 -36.23
CA ARG A 561 37.57 -21.36 -35.44
C ARG A 561 37.31 -22.60 -36.30
N ASN A 562 36.68 -22.43 -37.47
CA ASN A 562 36.42 -23.54 -38.40
C ASN A 562 37.72 -24.10 -39.01
N ASP A 563 38.73 -23.25 -39.20
CA ASP A 563 40.05 -23.62 -39.71
C ASP A 563 40.98 -24.22 -38.62
N GLY A 564 40.47 -24.40 -37.39
CA GLY A 564 41.20 -25.01 -36.26
C GLY A 564 42.01 -24.04 -35.42
N ASN A 565 41.91 -22.73 -35.67
CA ASN A 565 42.57 -21.66 -34.93
C ASN A 565 41.56 -20.92 -34.03
N ASP A 566 41.30 -21.43 -32.83
CA ASP A 566 40.36 -20.83 -31.89
C ASP A 566 40.96 -19.59 -31.21
N LEU A 567 40.79 -18.43 -31.85
CA LEU A 567 41.20 -17.14 -31.32
C LEU A 567 40.24 -16.70 -30.21
N PHE A 568 40.79 -16.36 -29.05
CA PHE A 568 39.99 -15.82 -27.95
C PHE A 568 39.52 -14.41 -28.28
N ALA A 569 38.21 -14.19 -28.34
CA ALA A 569 37.64 -12.90 -28.66
C ALA A 569 37.89 -11.88 -27.53
N CYS A 570 38.78 -10.92 -27.78
CA CYS A 570 39.06 -9.79 -26.90
C CYS A 570 39.42 -8.53 -27.71
N PHE A 571 39.78 -7.44 -27.05
CA PHE A 571 40.18 -6.21 -27.73
C PHE A 571 41.48 -6.39 -28.53
N ASP A 572 42.43 -7.17 -28.02
CA ASP A 572 43.70 -7.44 -28.71
C ASP A 572 43.47 -8.13 -30.07
N SER A 573 42.68 -9.21 -30.10
CA SER A 573 42.36 -9.90 -31.36
C SER A 573 41.54 -9.02 -32.31
N PHE A 574 40.67 -8.15 -31.77
CA PHE A 574 39.95 -7.15 -32.57
C PHE A 574 40.91 -6.12 -33.19
N TYR A 575 41.86 -5.62 -32.41
CA TYR A 575 42.86 -4.64 -32.85
C TYR A 575 43.76 -5.22 -33.93
N GLU A 576 44.25 -6.45 -33.73
CA GLU A 576 45.07 -7.20 -34.69
C GLU A 576 44.30 -7.45 -36.00
N PHE A 577 43.04 -7.89 -35.92
CA PHE A 577 42.16 -8.06 -37.08
C PHE A 577 41.96 -6.74 -37.85
N THR A 578 41.68 -5.66 -37.12
CA THR A 578 41.43 -4.32 -37.70
C THR A 578 42.69 -3.76 -38.37
N GLN A 579 43.87 -4.10 -37.86
CA GLN A 579 45.16 -3.69 -38.43
C GLN A 579 45.57 -4.51 -39.65
N THR A 580 45.28 -5.82 -39.68
CA THR A 580 45.87 -6.75 -40.65
C THR A 580 44.91 -7.25 -41.72
N GLU A 581 43.70 -7.69 -41.34
CA GLU A 581 42.72 -8.30 -42.25
C GLU A 581 41.71 -7.28 -42.79
N TYR A 582 41.20 -6.39 -41.94
CA TYR A 582 40.17 -5.42 -42.32
C TYR A 582 40.58 -4.46 -43.45
N PRO A 583 41.84 -3.98 -43.59
CA PRO A 583 42.21 -3.07 -44.68
C PRO A 583 41.96 -3.63 -46.09
N ASP A 584 42.05 -4.95 -46.27
CA ASP A 584 41.75 -5.60 -47.55
C ASP A 584 40.24 -5.68 -47.79
N ILE A 585 39.45 -5.99 -46.76
CA ILE A 585 37.98 -6.01 -46.80
C ILE A 585 37.44 -4.61 -47.10
N PHE A 586 37.98 -3.59 -46.44
CA PHE A 586 37.60 -2.19 -46.64
C PHE A 586 37.84 -1.74 -48.08
N ARG A 587 38.98 -2.13 -48.68
CA ARG A 587 39.29 -1.87 -50.10
C ARG A 587 38.35 -2.62 -51.05
N GLN A 588 38.01 -3.88 -50.76
CA GLN A 588 37.06 -4.67 -51.56
C GLN A 588 35.66 -4.05 -51.57
N ASN A 589 35.23 -3.49 -50.45
CA ASN A 589 33.96 -2.78 -50.30
C ASN A 589 34.00 -1.34 -50.85
N GLN A 590 35.00 -0.99 -51.68
CA GLN A 590 35.21 0.33 -52.28
C GLN A 590 35.49 1.46 -51.28
N GLY A 591 35.81 1.15 -50.03
CA GLY A 591 36.15 2.13 -49.01
C GLY A 591 37.43 2.89 -49.33
N ARG A 592 37.42 4.21 -49.14
CA ARG A 592 38.59 5.08 -49.38
C ARG A 592 39.16 5.63 -48.07
N SER A 593 40.35 5.16 -47.70
CA SER A 593 41.12 5.70 -46.57
C SER A 593 41.30 7.21 -46.74
N GLU A 594 41.17 7.97 -45.65
CA GLU A 594 41.25 9.45 -45.59
C GLU A 594 40.05 10.22 -46.18
N LYS A 595 39.11 9.56 -46.88
CA LYS A 595 37.87 10.20 -47.38
C LYS A 595 36.60 9.79 -46.64
N GLU A 596 36.51 8.52 -46.24
CA GLU A 596 35.30 7.96 -45.62
C GLU A 596 35.54 7.49 -44.17
N PHE A 597 36.76 7.04 -43.85
CA PHE A 597 37.19 6.63 -42.51
C PHE A 597 38.73 6.69 -42.39
N ASP A 598 39.24 7.24 -41.28
CA ASP A 598 40.68 7.29 -40.99
C ASP A 598 41.08 6.11 -40.09
N LEU A 599 41.43 4.98 -40.73
CA LEU A 599 41.80 3.75 -40.03
C LEU A 599 43.10 3.89 -39.23
N GLN A 600 44.06 4.72 -39.68
CA GLN A 600 45.31 4.93 -38.97
C GLN A 600 45.09 5.72 -37.68
N ASN A 601 44.29 6.78 -37.75
CA ASN A 601 43.91 7.55 -36.56
C ASN A 601 43.11 6.69 -35.59
N PHE A 602 42.14 5.91 -36.09
CA PHE A 602 41.35 4.97 -35.27
C PHE A 602 42.26 4.02 -34.47
N LEU A 603 43.19 3.32 -35.14
CA LEU A 603 44.14 2.42 -34.49
C LEU A 603 45.10 3.15 -33.55
N TYR A 604 45.52 4.37 -33.89
CA TYR A 604 46.40 5.18 -33.04
C TYR A 604 45.74 5.57 -31.72
N VAL A 605 44.49 6.05 -31.77
CA VAL A 605 43.73 6.44 -30.57
C VAL A 605 43.37 5.24 -29.72
N LEU A 606 43.12 4.09 -30.34
CA LEU A 606 42.83 2.83 -29.65
C LEU A 606 44.06 2.12 -29.07
N ARG A 607 45.26 2.51 -29.47
CA ARG A 607 46.53 1.91 -29.04
C ARG A 607 46.72 1.81 -27.51
N PRO A 608 46.29 2.77 -26.67
CA PRO A 608 46.42 2.66 -25.22
C PRO A 608 45.69 1.45 -24.60
N TYR A 609 44.68 0.89 -25.27
CA TYR A 609 43.92 -0.28 -24.80
C TYR A 609 44.43 -1.61 -25.39
N TYR A 610 45.35 -1.54 -26.37
CA TYR A 610 45.97 -2.71 -26.98
C TYR A 610 47.15 -3.19 -26.12
N LYS A 611 47.46 -4.49 -26.17
CA LYS A 611 48.59 -5.14 -25.48
C LYS A 611 49.85 -4.26 -25.36
N GLY A 612 50.27 -3.99 -24.11
CA GLY A 612 51.42 -3.13 -23.80
C GLY A 612 51.12 -1.63 -23.73
N GLY A 613 49.86 -1.22 -23.92
CA GLY A 613 49.36 0.13 -23.66
C GLY A 613 49.02 0.36 -22.18
N GLN A 614 48.72 1.62 -21.82
CA GLN A 614 48.43 2.04 -20.43
C GLN A 614 47.17 1.37 -19.84
N TYR A 615 46.20 1.00 -20.68
CA TYR A 615 44.92 0.43 -20.30
C TYR A 615 44.68 -0.95 -20.94
N ASP A 616 45.76 -1.70 -21.23
CA ASP A 616 45.67 -3.00 -21.91
C ASP A 616 44.82 -4.03 -21.15
N TYR A 617 44.80 -3.95 -19.82
CA TYR A 617 43.99 -4.78 -18.94
C TYR A 617 42.48 -4.54 -19.07
N LEU A 618 42.06 -3.36 -19.55
CA LEU A 618 40.71 -2.84 -19.34
C LEU A 618 39.65 -3.55 -20.20
N LEU A 619 39.99 -3.85 -21.46
CA LEU A 619 39.08 -4.46 -22.46
C LEU A 619 39.45 -5.89 -22.86
N ASN A 620 40.48 -6.46 -22.22
CA ASN A 620 41.03 -7.78 -22.52
C ASN A 620 40.80 -8.80 -21.40
N SER A 621 39.84 -8.54 -20.49
CA SER A 621 39.65 -9.44 -19.36
C SER A 621 39.27 -10.86 -19.80
N ARG A 622 40.00 -11.84 -19.26
CA ARG A 622 39.62 -13.25 -19.33
C ARG A 622 38.83 -13.69 -18.10
N GLN A 623 38.71 -12.78 -17.13
CA GLN A 623 37.99 -12.94 -15.87
C GLN A 623 36.65 -12.17 -15.98
N ASN A 624 35.68 -12.41 -15.09
CA ASN A 624 34.38 -11.71 -15.08
C ASN A 624 33.52 -11.89 -16.35
N ILE A 625 33.72 -12.97 -17.11
CA ILE A 625 32.87 -13.33 -18.26
C ILE A 625 31.41 -13.64 -17.83
N ASP A 626 31.22 -14.03 -16.56
CA ASP A 626 29.94 -14.50 -16.02
C ASP A 626 29.08 -13.40 -15.36
N LEU A 627 29.42 -12.11 -15.49
CA LEU A 627 28.57 -10.99 -14.99
C LEU A 627 27.14 -11.03 -15.56
N MET A 628 26.99 -11.69 -16.71
CA MET A 628 25.74 -11.95 -17.41
C MET A 628 24.78 -12.83 -16.62
N ASP A 629 25.32 -13.85 -15.94
CA ASP A 629 24.53 -14.86 -15.22
C ASP A 629 24.28 -14.42 -13.77
N LEU A 630 25.05 -13.47 -13.25
CA LEU A 630 24.90 -12.97 -11.88
C LEU A 630 23.62 -12.14 -11.70
N PRO A 631 22.77 -12.45 -10.70
CA PRO A 631 21.58 -11.66 -10.41
C PRO A 631 21.88 -10.25 -9.91
N PHE A 632 23.03 -10.01 -9.27
CA PHE A 632 23.33 -8.71 -8.68
C PHE A 632 24.75 -8.22 -9.02
N VAL A 633 24.83 -7.07 -9.68
CA VAL A 633 26.09 -6.40 -10.04
C VAL A 633 26.02 -4.94 -9.66
N ILE A 634 27.00 -4.44 -8.91
CA ILE A 634 27.11 -3.04 -8.51
C ILE A 634 28.38 -2.44 -9.10
N TYR A 635 28.27 -1.26 -9.68
CA TYR A 635 29.36 -0.45 -10.21
C TYR A 635 29.50 0.81 -9.35
N GLU A 636 30.59 0.89 -8.62
CA GLU A 636 30.98 2.06 -7.83
C GLU A 636 31.72 3.04 -8.73
N LEU A 637 31.21 4.27 -8.86
CA LEU A 637 31.78 5.26 -9.77
C LEU A 637 32.40 6.48 -9.08
N ASP A 638 32.28 6.64 -7.76
CA ASP A 638 32.71 7.88 -7.08
C ASP A 638 34.21 8.14 -7.25
N ASN A 639 35.03 7.08 -7.18
CA ASN A 639 36.48 7.17 -7.33
C ASN A 639 36.96 7.47 -8.76
N ILE A 640 36.12 7.22 -9.77
CA ILE A 640 36.49 7.34 -11.18
C ILE A 640 35.69 8.39 -11.94
N LYS A 641 34.70 9.03 -11.33
CA LYS A 641 33.77 9.97 -12.00
C LYS A 641 34.45 11.10 -12.79
N ASP A 642 35.59 11.59 -12.29
CA ASP A 642 36.36 12.67 -12.90
C ASP A 642 37.50 12.14 -13.82
N HIS A 643 37.67 10.82 -13.91
CA HIS A 643 38.74 10.21 -14.69
C HIS A 643 38.37 10.19 -16.19
N PRO A 644 39.15 10.86 -17.08
CA PRO A 644 38.75 11.08 -18.46
C PRO A 644 38.64 9.80 -19.32
N VAL A 645 39.36 8.73 -18.93
CA VAL A 645 39.35 7.43 -19.62
C VAL A 645 38.49 6.38 -18.90
N LEU A 646 38.78 6.08 -17.63
CA LEU A 646 38.09 5.04 -16.87
C LEU A 646 36.57 5.27 -16.75
N PHE A 647 36.11 6.52 -16.62
CA PHE A 647 34.67 6.78 -16.50
C PHE A 647 33.90 6.41 -17.78
N PRO A 648 34.24 6.93 -18.98
CA PRO A 648 33.60 6.48 -20.22
C PRO A 648 33.66 4.97 -20.44
N VAL A 649 34.79 4.34 -20.14
CA VAL A 649 34.91 2.88 -20.34
C VAL A 649 33.98 2.13 -19.39
N THR A 650 33.88 2.57 -18.14
CA THR A 650 33.02 1.95 -17.14
C THR A 650 31.53 2.16 -17.46
N THR A 651 31.13 3.36 -17.90
CA THR A 651 29.73 3.60 -18.34
C THR A 651 29.37 2.72 -19.52
N ILE A 652 30.28 2.54 -20.48
CA ILE A 652 30.03 1.65 -21.62
C ILE A 652 30.00 0.18 -21.19
N MET A 653 30.85 -0.25 -20.24
CA MET A 653 30.76 -1.59 -19.65
C MET A 653 29.38 -1.83 -19.00
N ILE A 654 28.86 -0.85 -18.26
CA ILE A 654 27.53 -0.92 -17.64
C ILE A 654 26.46 -1.07 -18.73
N MET A 655 26.52 -0.22 -19.76
CA MET A 655 25.61 -0.26 -20.91
C MET A 655 25.62 -1.64 -21.57
N ASN A 656 26.78 -2.14 -21.95
CA ASN A 656 26.93 -3.42 -22.65
C ASN A 656 26.44 -4.58 -21.77
N THR A 657 26.82 -4.61 -20.50
CA THR A 657 26.41 -5.67 -19.57
C THR A 657 24.89 -5.68 -19.38
N TYR A 658 24.28 -4.51 -19.20
CA TYR A 658 22.82 -4.41 -19.05
C TYR A 658 22.07 -4.76 -20.34
N VAL A 659 22.48 -4.22 -21.49
CA VAL A 659 21.86 -4.50 -22.79
C VAL A 659 21.93 -6.00 -23.09
N ARG A 660 23.12 -6.60 -22.99
CA ARG A 660 23.25 -8.04 -23.21
C ARG A 660 22.34 -8.82 -22.27
N LYS A 661 22.23 -8.42 -20.99
CA LYS A 661 21.42 -9.15 -19.99
C LYS A 661 19.93 -9.01 -20.33
N LEU A 662 19.53 -7.83 -20.81
CA LEU A 662 18.18 -7.54 -21.26
C LEU A 662 17.72 -8.50 -22.38
N PHE A 663 18.60 -8.74 -23.37
CA PHE A 663 18.27 -9.55 -24.55
C PHE A 663 18.50 -11.06 -24.37
N THR A 664 19.51 -11.46 -23.60
CA THR A 664 19.88 -12.87 -23.42
C THR A 664 19.09 -13.57 -22.31
N VAL A 665 18.88 -12.93 -21.16
CA VAL A 665 18.21 -13.55 -20.01
C VAL A 665 16.68 -13.46 -20.16
N LYS A 666 16.06 -14.62 -20.40
CA LYS A 666 14.60 -14.77 -20.58
C LYS A 666 13.91 -15.12 -19.26
N GLY A 667 12.64 -14.76 -19.13
CA GLY A 667 11.80 -15.11 -17.97
C GLY A 667 12.02 -14.28 -16.69
N VAL A 668 13.13 -13.53 -16.62
CA VAL A 668 13.50 -12.74 -15.44
C VAL A 668 13.39 -11.23 -15.71
N LEU A 669 12.97 -10.44 -14.73
CA LEU A 669 12.94 -8.98 -14.79
C LEU A 669 14.36 -8.43 -14.60
N LYS A 670 14.81 -7.56 -15.51
CA LYS A 670 16.14 -6.91 -15.45
C LYS A 670 15.98 -5.45 -15.05
N MET A 671 16.61 -5.01 -13.97
CA MET A 671 16.60 -3.62 -13.54
C MET A 671 17.98 -2.98 -13.69
N LEU A 672 18.02 -1.80 -14.29
CA LEU A 672 19.16 -0.88 -14.19
C LEU A 672 18.82 0.19 -13.15
N VAL A 673 19.58 0.27 -12.06
CA VAL A 673 19.38 1.27 -11.00
C VAL A 673 20.52 2.27 -11.02
N ILE A 674 20.23 3.56 -11.08
CA ILE A 674 21.21 4.64 -11.07
C ILE A 674 21.00 5.52 -9.83
N GLU A 675 21.96 5.52 -8.91
CA GLU A 675 21.94 6.39 -7.73
C GLU A 675 22.94 7.54 -7.89
N GLU A 676 22.46 8.78 -7.72
CA GLU A 676 23.23 10.04 -7.63
C GLU A 676 24.25 10.34 -8.76
N ALA A 677 24.44 9.41 -9.70
CA ALA A 677 25.35 9.49 -10.83
C ALA A 677 24.76 10.30 -12.00
N TRP A 678 23.65 11.01 -11.78
CA TRP A 678 23.09 11.88 -12.82
C TRP A 678 23.98 13.09 -13.12
N LYS A 679 24.77 13.57 -12.15
CA LYS A 679 25.80 14.59 -12.40
C LYS A 679 26.89 14.09 -13.37
N ALA A 680 27.13 12.78 -13.34
CA ALA A 680 28.04 12.10 -14.23
C ALA A 680 27.40 11.75 -15.60
N LEU A 681 26.07 11.90 -15.75
CA LEU A 681 25.33 11.78 -17.03
C LEU A 681 25.61 12.94 -18.00
N ALA A 682 26.41 13.93 -17.63
CA ALA A 682 26.75 15.08 -18.46
C ALA A 682 27.53 14.75 -19.75
N LYS A 683 27.71 13.46 -20.10
CA LYS A 683 28.18 13.00 -21.40
C LYS A 683 27.02 12.51 -22.27
N ASP A 684 26.97 12.96 -23.52
CA ASP A 684 25.84 12.76 -24.45
C ASP A 684 25.46 11.27 -24.63
N SER A 685 26.45 10.37 -24.74
CA SER A 685 26.22 8.94 -25.04
C SER A 685 25.48 8.17 -23.95
N PHE A 686 25.83 8.38 -22.67
CA PHE A 686 25.17 7.69 -21.55
C PHE A 686 23.78 8.28 -21.27
N SER A 687 23.59 9.58 -21.50
CA SER A 687 22.28 10.24 -21.46
C SER A 687 21.30 9.67 -22.50
N ASP A 688 21.76 9.47 -23.74
CA ASP A 688 20.96 8.86 -24.80
C ASP A 688 20.61 7.40 -24.48
N PHE A 689 21.52 6.67 -23.85
CA PHE A 689 21.25 5.32 -23.37
C PHE A 689 20.18 5.27 -22.28
N LEU A 690 20.20 6.17 -21.29
CA LEU A 690 19.14 6.22 -20.29
C LEU A 690 17.78 6.59 -20.90
N ARG A 691 17.79 7.49 -21.90
CA ARG A 691 16.58 7.82 -22.68
C ARG A 691 16.05 6.61 -23.45
N TRP A 692 16.93 5.81 -24.04
CA TRP A 692 16.53 4.55 -24.65
C TRP A 692 16.00 3.57 -23.61
N CYS A 693 16.66 3.47 -22.44
CA CYS A 693 16.23 2.61 -21.36
C CYS A 693 14.80 2.95 -20.94
N SER A 694 14.52 4.22 -20.64
CA SER A 694 13.21 4.64 -20.13
C SER A 694 12.05 4.35 -21.10
N LYS A 695 12.31 4.29 -22.41
CA LYS A 695 11.28 4.06 -23.44
C LYS A 695 11.18 2.60 -23.91
N THR A 696 12.30 1.90 -23.99
CA THR A 696 12.42 0.63 -24.74
C THR A 696 12.46 -0.60 -23.84
N VAL A 697 13.12 -0.55 -22.67
CA VAL A 697 13.40 -1.76 -21.86
C VAL A 697 12.14 -2.49 -21.40
N ARG A 698 11.02 -1.77 -21.26
CA ARG A 698 9.71 -2.34 -20.94
C ARG A 698 9.27 -3.44 -21.91
N LYS A 699 9.67 -3.36 -23.19
CA LYS A 699 9.36 -4.37 -24.22
C LYS A 699 10.12 -5.68 -24.04
N HIS A 700 11.19 -5.67 -23.24
CA HIS A 700 12.10 -6.80 -23.02
C HIS A 700 12.10 -7.26 -21.56
N TYR A 701 11.03 -6.98 -20.82
CA TYR A 701 10.89 -7.29 -19.40
C TYR A 701 12.05 -6.69 -18.58
N GLY A 702 12.32 -5.40 -18.83
CA GLY A 702 13.29 -4.61 -18.09
C GLY A 702 12.67 -3.37 -17.43
N SER A 703 13.45 -2.71 -16.57
CA SER A 703 13.08 -1.48 -15.85
C SER A 703 14.30 -0.59 -15.61
N LEU A 704 14.09 0.73 -15.67
CA LEU A 704 15.04 1.75 -15.22
C LEU A 704 14.58 2.33 -13.88
N GLY A 705 15.47 2.28 -12.88
CA GLY A 705 15.31 2.90 -11.57
C GLY A 705 16.26 4.08 -11.39
N VAL A 706 15.76 5.23 -10.93
CA VAL A 706 16.60 6.40 -10.63
C VAL A 706 16.42 6.83 -9.18
N VAL A 707 17.53 7.00 -8.46
CA VAL A 707 17.57 7.42 -7.06
C VAL A 707 18.27 8.77 -6.98
N THR A 708 17.59 9.81 -6.47
CA THR A 708 18.12 11.18 -6.38
C THR A 708 17.79 11.86 -5.06
N GLN A 709 18.62 12.83 -4.65
CA GLN A 709 18.36 13.64 -3.46
C GLN A 709 17.39 14.78 -3.74
N GLU A 710 17.66 15.52 -4.81
CA GLU A 710 16.91 16.73 -5.16
C GLU A 710 16.13 16.51 -6.46
N VAL A 711 14.98 17.15 -6.56
CA VAL A 711 14.17 17.16 -7.78
C VAL A 711 14.78 18.13 -8.80
N ASP A 712 15.33 19.26 -8.34
CA ASP A 712 15.96 20.30 -9.18
C ASP A 712 17.14 19.76 -9.99
N ASP A 713 17.90 18.86 -9.37
CA ASP A 713 18.97 18.05 -9.96
C ASP A 713 18.51 17.33 -11.26
N LEU A 714 17.26 16.84 -11.32
CA LEU A 714 16.71 16.19 -12.51
C LEU A 714 16.18 17.19 -13.55
N VAL A 715 15.78 18.38 -13.12
CA VAL A 715 15.18 19.42 -13.97
C VAL A 715 16.24 20.18 -14.78
N GLY A 716 17.46 20.31 -14.24
CA GLY A 716 18.56 21.03 -14.89
C GLY A 716 19.00 20.46 -16.24
N ASN A 717 18.67 19.19 -16.54
CA ASN A 717 18.93 18.56 -17.82
C ASN A 717 17.61 18.17 -18.50
N ALA A 718 17.27 18.85 -19.61
CA ALA A 718 16.04 18.61 -20.37
C ALA A 718 15.87 17.14 -20.83
N ILE A 719 16.98 16.43 -21.06
CA ILE A 719 16.97 15.02 -21.43
C ILE A 719 16.50 14.16 -20.26
N VAL A 720 16.99 14.43 -19.05
CA VAL A 720 16.69 13.68 -17.83
C VAL A 720 15.26 13.92 -17.38
N LYS A 721 14.79 15.18 -17.38
CA LYS A 721 13.42 15.54 -17.02
C LYS A 721 12.38 14.80 -17.87
N ASP A 722 12.44 14.95 -19.19
CA ASP A 722 11.41 14.39 -20.09
C ASP A 722 11.52 12.88 -20.25
N ALA A 723 12.74 12.33 -20.23
CA ALA A 723 12.93 10.90 -20.42
C ALA A 723 12.69 10.09 -19.16
N ILE A 724 13.05 10.60 -17.97
CA ILE A 724 13.04 9.79 -16.74
C ILE A 724 11.79 10.07 -15.91
N ILE A 725 11.48 11.33 -15.56
CA ILE A 725 10.34 11.65 -14.67
C ILE A 725 9.02 11.21 -15.31
N ASN A 726 8.79 11.59 -16.57
CA ASN A 726 7.54 11.28 -17.27
C ASN A 726 7.37 9.79 -17.60
N ASN A 727 8.45 9.02 -17.69
CA ASN A 727 8.39 7.58 -17.99
C ASN A 727 8.52 6.70 -16.73
N SER A 728 8.54 7.29 -15.53
CA SER A 728 8.59 6.58 -14.24
C SER A 728 7.24 6.66 -13.53
N PRO A 729 6.29 5.75 -13.80
CA PRO A 729 4.97 5.76 -13.18
C PRO A 729 5.02 5.38 -11.70
N ILE A 730 6.05 4.63 -11.27
CA ILE A 730 6.27 4.26 -9.87
C ILE A 730 7.16 5.32 -9.22
N LYS A 731 6.73 5.91 -8.11
CA LYS A 731 7.56 6.86 -7.34
C LYS A 731 7.54 6.49 -5.86
N PHE A 732 8.72 6.38 -5.26
CA PHE A 732 8.93 6.28 -3.83
C PHE A 732 9.43 7.65 -3.35
N LEU A 733 8.62 8.35 -2.57
CA LEU A 733 8.98 9.64 -2.00
C LEU A 733 9.21 9.47 -0.50
N LEU A 734 10.43 9.76 -0.06
CA LEU A 734 10.76 9.84 1.36
C LEU A 734 10.44 11.26 1.87
N ASP A 735 10.67 11.47 3.15
CA ASP A 735 10.39 12.70 3.89
C ASP A 735 10.90 13.97 3.19
N GLN A 736 9.97 14.81 2.72
CA GLN A 736 10.25 16.08 2.05
C GLN A 736 10.09 17.30 2.98
N SER A 737 10.06 17.12 4.30
CA SER A 737 9.79 18.22 5.26
C SER A 737 10.73 19.42 5.10
N ASN A 738 11.99 19.18 4.71
CA ASN A 738 12.96 20.26 4.46
C ASN A 738 12.58 21.18 3.27
N TYR A 739 11.69 20.71 2.41
CA TYR A 739 11.21 21.42 1.22
C TYR A 739 9.76 21.87 1.36
N GLU A 740 9.15 21.83 2.55
CA GLU A 740 7.73 22.19 2.76
C GLU A 740 7.37 23.54 2.14
N LYS A 741 8.22 24.57 2.30
CA LYS A 741 8.01 25.90 1.73
C LYS A 741 8.16 25.98 0.19
N ARG A 742 8.86 25.03 -0.43
CA ARG A 742 9.08 24.93 -1.89
C ARG A 742 8.35 23.73 -2.50
N PHE A 743 7.46 23.08 -1.74
CA PHE A 743 6.85 21.82 -2.15
C PHE A 743 5.98 21.98 -3.41
N GLY A 744 5.45 23.18 -3.67
CA GLY A 744 4.73 23.49 -4.92
C GLY A 744 5.58 23.27 -6.19
N GLU A 745 6.89 23.52 -6.14
CA GLU A 745 7.80 23.27 -7.28
C GLU A 745 7.96 21.76 -7.53
N ILE A 746 8.02 20.98 -6.44
CA ILE A 746 8.07 19.51 -6.47
C ILE A 746 6.76 18.95 -7.05
N MET A 747 5.62 19.46 -6.59
CA MET A 747 4.31 19.07 -7.11
C MET A 747 4.20 19.30 -8.61
N GLN A 748 4.61 20.47 -9.10
CA GLN A 748 4.57 20.78 -10.52
C GLN A 748 5.50 19.86 -11.33
N THR A 749 6.71 19.61 -10.83
CA THR A 749 7.70 18.78 -11.54
C THR A 749 7.30 17.31 -11.62
N LEU A 750 6.71 16.78 -10.55
CA LEU A 750 6.29 15.39 -10.46
C LEU A 750 4.83 15.17 -10.90
N ALA A 751 4.14 16.23 -11.33
CA ALA A 751 2.72 16.25 -11.70
C ALA A 751 1.81 15.69 -10.60
N LEU A 752 2.04 16.10 -9.35
CA LEU A 752 1.27 15.65 -8.19
C LEU A 752 -0.03 16.43 -8.02
N SER A 753 -1.09 15.73 -7.62
CA SER A 753 -2.33 16.36 -7.15
C SER A 753 -2.19 16.91 -5.73
N GLU A 754 -3.09 17.81 -5.34
CA GLU A 754 -3.18 18.35 -3.97
C GLU A 754 -3.41 17.23 -2.93
N LYS A 755 -4.25 16.24 -3.26
CA LYS A 755 -4.43 15.03 -2.46
C LYS A 755 -3.10 14.33 -2.19
N GLN A 756 -2.32 14.08 -3.25
CA GLN A 756 -1.02 13.42 -3.11
C GLN A 756 -0.06 14.25 -2.27
N ALA A 757 -0.08 15.57 -2.43
CA ALA A 757 0.75 16.49 -1.65
C ALA A 757 0.46 16.40 -0.14
N ASN A 758 -0.81 16.46 0.26
CA ASN A 758 -1.21 16.33 1.66
C ASN A 758 -0.77 14.98 2.25
N ILE A 759 -0.88 13.89 1.47
CA ILE A 759 -0.40 12.58 1.88
C ILE A 759 1.13 12.55 2.06
N ILE A 760 1.89 13.11 1.13
CA ILE A 760 3.36 13.13 1.18
C ILE A 760 3.88 14.01 2.33
N LEU A 761 3.25 15.16 2.58
CA LEU A 761 3.66 16.05 3.68
C LEU A 761 3.38 15.46 5.07
N SER A 762 2.52 14.43 5.15
CA SER A 762 2.27 13.70 6.40
C SER A 762 3.35 12.66 6.76
N ILE A 763 4.32 12.41 5.89
CA ILE A 763 5.38 11.42 6.11
C ILE A 763 6.15 11.71 7.41
N ASN A 764 6.42 10.66 8.19
CA ASN A 764 7.10 10.70 9.49
C ASN A 764 6.41 11.56 10.56
N LYS A 765 5.15 11.98 10.35
CA LYS A 765 4.31 12.62 11.37
C LYS A 765 3.51 11.57 12.14
N GLY A 766 2.97 11.92 13.31
CA GLY A 766 2.11 11.03 14.10
C GLY A 766 2.77 9.71 14.55
N LYS A 767 4.10 9.66 14.68
CA LYS A 767 4.81 8.42 15.03
C LYS A 767 4.41 7.89 16.40
N ASN A 768 4.21 6.58 16.48
CA ASN A 768 3.98 5.89 17.75
C ASN A 768 5.33 5.69 18.48
N PRO A 769 5.54 6.28 19.67
CA PRO A 769 6.80 6.14 20.41
C PRO A 769 7.03 4.72 20.96
N ASN A 770 5.98 3.91 21.08
CA ASN A 770 6.07 2.53 21.55
C ASN A 770 6.45 1.54 20.43
N ARG A 771 6.57 2.01 19.19
CA ARG A 771 6.92 1.21 18.03
C ARG A 771 8.45 1.21 17.84
N PRO A 772 9.07 0.09 17.41
CA PRO A 772 10.48 0.08 17.03
C PRO A 772 10.79 1.16 15.98
N PRO A 773 12.03 1.66 15.89
CA PRO A 773 12.38 2.73 14.96
C PRO A 773 12.03 2.38 13.50
N TYR A 774 11.36 3.31 12.84
CA TYR A 774 10.96 3.18 11.44
C TYR A 774 11.00 4.53 10.72
N LYS A 775 11.09 4.49 9.40
CA LYS A 775 10.94 5.65 8.51
C LYS A 775 9.79 5.42 7.56
N GLU A 776 9.02 6.45 7.26
CA GLU A 776 7.93 6.35 6.30
C GLU A 776 8.37 6.72 4.87
N LEU A 777 7.70 6.14 3.88
CA LEU A 777 7.77 6.52 2.47
C LEU A 777 6.36 6.57 1.88
N ALA A 778 6.12 7.49 0.95
CA ALA A 778 4.96 7.46 0.09
C ALA A 778 5.27 6.64 -1.18
N LEU A 779 4.37 5.72 -1.52
CA LEU A 779 4.36 4.98 -2.77
C LEU A 779 3.27 5.55 -3.68
N LEU A 780 3.68 6.04 -4.85
CA LEU A 780 2.78 6.55 -5.87
C LEU A 780 2.78 5.61 -7.08
N LEU A 781 1.57 5.28 -7.55
CA LEU A 781 1.28 4.43 -8.71
C LEU A 781 0.19 5.11 -9.55
N GLY A 782 0.59 6.09 -10.37
CA GLY A 782 -0.37 6.98 -11.02
C GLY A 782 -1.09 7.87 -10.01
N ASP A 783 -2.42 7.83 -9.98
CA ASP A 783 -3.25 8.59 -9.02
C ASP A 783 -3.28 7.96 -7.62
N TYR A 784 -2.93 6.67 -7.52
CA TYR A 784 -2.85 5.98 -6.24
C TYR A 784 -1.64 6.47 -5.44
N CYS A 785 -1.85 6.85 -4.18
CA CYS A 785 -0.80 7.27 -3.26
C CYS A 785 -1.11 6.76 -1.86
N LYS A 786 -0.14 6.07 -1.24
CA LYS A 786 -0.22 5.60 0.15
C LYS A 786 1.12 5.73 0.84
N VAL A 787 1.09 5.86 2.17
CA VAL A 787 2.29 5.89 2.99
C VAL A 787 2.47 4.57 3.72
N TYR A 788 3.70 4.06 3.68
CA TYR A 788 4.11 2.85 4.37
C TYR A 788 5.31 3.11 5.26
N GLY A 789 5.46 2.33 6.33
CA GLY A 789 6.66 2.31 7.16
C GLY A 789 7.69 1.29 6.67
N VAL A 790 8.93 1.73 6.54
CA VAL A 790 10.12 0.88 6.46
C VAL A 790 10.58 0.60 7.89
N GLU A 791 10.12 -0.52 8.42
CA GLU A 791 10.56 -1.10 9.68
C GLU A 791 11.19 -2.45 9.36
N VAL A 792 12.31 -2.76 10.00
CA VAL A 792 13.02 -4.02 9.80
C VAL A 792 13.60 -4.49 11.13
N SER A 793 13.94 -5.78 11.21
CA SER A 793 14.66 -6.34 12.36
C SER A 793 16.00 -5.64 12.59
N LYS A 794 16.56 -5.73 13.80
CA LYS A 794 17.90 -5.20 14.10
C LYS A 794 18.99 -5.82 13.20
N THR A 795 18.82 -7.10 12.87
CA THR A 795 19.69 -7.86 11.98
C THR A 795 19.63 -7.34 10.53
N ALA A 796 18.42 -7.07 10.02
CA ALA A 796 18.23 -6.42 8.73
C ALA A 796 18.77 -4.97 8.74
N TYR A 797 18.56 -4.22 9.83
CA TYR A 797 19.11 -2.89 10.01
C TYR A 797 20.65 -2.88 9.89
N GLY A 798 21.35 -3.80 10.59
CA GLY A 798 22.81 -3.92 10.48
C GLY A 798 23.29 -4.31 9.08
N THR A 799 22.45 -5.00 8.30
CA THR A 799 22.73 -5.30 6.89
C THR A 799 22.65 -4.02 6.03
N PHE A 800 21.64 -3.18 6.27
CA PHE A 800 21.30 -2.02 5.43
C PHE A 800 21.89 -0.67 5.89
N THR A 801 22.40 -0.55 7.12
CA THR A 801 22.83 0.73 7.69
C THR A 801 23.99 1.38 6.94
N THR A 802 23.84 2.63 6.52
CA THR A 802 24.92 3.38 5.87
C THR A 802 25.69 4.26 6.86
N GLU A 803 25.38 4.19 8.16
CA GLU A 803 26.06 4.98 9.18
C GLU A 803 27.49 4.47 9.39
N ARG A 804 28.47 5.34 9.14
CA ARG A 804 29.89 4.97 9.05
C ARG A 804 30.39 4.25 10.29
N ARG A 805 30.04 4.76 11.47
CA ARG A 805 30.43 4.16 12.74
C ARG A 805 29.91 2.72 12.88
N GLU A 806 28.63 2.52 12.56
CA GLU A 806 28.00 1.20 12.65
C GLU A 806 28.61 0.23 11.63
N VAL A 807 28.93 0.72 10.42
CA VAL A 807 29.64 -0.05 9.39
C VAL A 807 31.00 -0.52 9.88
N GLU A 808 31.79 0.38 10.46
CA GLU A 808 33.13 0.08 10.99
C GLU A 808 33.06 -0.92 12.15
N GLU A 809 32.09 -0.77 13.07
CA GLU A 809 31.86 -1.72 14.17
C GLU A 809 31.55 -3.14 13.67
N ILE A 810 30.71 -3.28 12.64
CA ILE A 810 30.36 -4.58 12.04
C ILE A 810 31.57 -5.20 11.32
N GLN A 811 32.34 -4.40 10.58
CA GLN A 811 33.54 -4.88 9.88
C GLN A 811 34.60 -5.35 10.87
N ASP A 812 34.82 -4.61 11.95
CA ASP A 812 35.77 -4.98 13.01
C ASP A 812 35.37 -6.30 13.70
N LEU A 813 34.07 -6.49 13.98
CA LEU A 813 33.54 -7.76 14.46
C LEU A 813 33.78 -8.91 13.48
N ALA A 814 33.51 -8.68 12.19
CA ALA A 814 33.72 -9.69 11.16
C ALA A 814 35.18 -10.14 11.12
N GLN A 815 36.13 -9.20 11.11
CA GLN A 815 37.55 -9.49 11.01
C GLN A 815 38.11 -10.13 12.29
N ASN A 816 37.78 -9.58 13.46
CA ASN A 816 38.46 -9.96 14.71
C ASN A 816 37.82 -11.13 15.45
N LYS A 817 36.51 -11.36 15.29
CA LYS A 817 35.77 -12.40 16.04
C LYS A 817 35.14 -13.48 15.19
N TYR A 818 34.79 -13.16 13.94
CA TYR A 818 34.02 -14.06 13.09
C TYR A 818 34.78 -14.54 11.85
N ASN A 819 36.12 -14.43 11.82
CA ASN A 819 36.99 -14.91 10.75
C ASN A 819 36.57 -14.43 9.34
N GLY A 820 36.11 -13.19 9.24
CA GLY A 820 35.60 -12.58 8.01
C GLY A 820 34.15 -12.92 7.66
N ASN A 821 33.44 -13.72 8.48
CA ASN A 821 32.03 -14.03 8.24
C ASN A 821 31.13 -12.84 8.60
N LEU A 822 30.71 -12.10 7.55
CA LEU A 822 29.90 -10.89 7.68
C LEU A 822 28.50 -11.16 8.25
N GLU A 823 27.86 -12.27 7.89
CA GLU A 823 26.53 -12.63 8.39
C GLU A 823 26.53 -12.81 9.92
N ASN A 824 27.47 -13.60 10.44
CA ASN A 824 27.60 -13.82 11.87
C ASN A 824 27.94 -12.53 12.61
N ALA A 825 28.79 -11.68 12.01
CA ALA A 825 29.11 -10.37 12.59
C ALA A 825 27.90 -9.44 12.67
N VAL A 826 27.04 -9.40 11.63
CA VAL A 826 25.81 -8.61 11.64
C VAL A 826 24.84 -9.12 12.71
N LYS A 827 24.62 -10.44 12.79
CA LYS A 827 23.78 -11.06 13.83
C LYS A 827 24.30 -10.76 15.24
N ALA A 828 25.61 -10.85 15.44
CA ALA A 828 26.27 -10.54 16.70
C ALA A 828 26.13 -9.07 17.09
N TRP A 829 26.39 -8.16 16.15
CA TRP A 829 26.25 -6.72 16.34
C TRP A 829 24.81 -6.32 16.69
N ALA A 830 23.82 -6.94 16.03
CA ALA A 830 22.39 -6.76 16.30
C ALA A 830 21.98 -7.24 17.71
N ASN A 831 22.67 -8.25 18.25
CA ASN A 831 22.53 -8.76 19.61
C ASN A 831 23.32 -7.95 20.65
N GLY A 832 23.99 -6.87 20.24
CA GLY A 832 24.71 -5.95 21.13
C GLY A 832 26.19 -6.30 21.35
N GLU A 833 26.73 -7.30 20.64
CA GLU A 833 28.16 -7.57 20.71
C GLU A 833 28.96 -6.44 20.05
N ARG A 834 30.11 -6.10 20.64
CA ARG A 834 31.09 -5.18 20.07
C ARG A 834 32.47 -5.82 20.13
N ALA A 835 33.33 -5.42 19.21
CA ALA A 835 34.75 -5.76 19.26
C ALA A 835 35.47 -4.86 20.28
N THR A 836 36.65 -5.28 20.73
CA THR A 836 37.39 -4.68 21.86
C THR A 836 37.74 -3.21 21.67
N VAL A 837 37.84 -2.72 20.42
CA VAL A 837 38.14 -1.31 20.11
C VAL A 837 36.95 -0.37 20.40
N PHE A 838 35.73 -0.92 20.47
CA PHE A 838 34.48 -0.16 20.60
C PHE A 838 33.69 -0.50 21.88
N GLN A 839 34.34 -1.08 22.90
CA GLN A 839 33.73 -1.19 24.24
C GLN A 839 33.78 0.19 24.94
N PRO A 840 32.71 0.57 25.67
CA PRO A 840 32.65 1.86 26.37
C PRO A 840 33.69 1.99 27.49
#